data_AF-A0A139IK76-F1
#
_entry.id   AF-A0A139IK76-F1
#
_cell.length_a   1.000
_cell.length_b   1.000
_cell.length_c   1.000
_cell.angle_alpha   90.00
_cell.angle_beta   90.00
_cell.angle_gamma   90.00
#
_symmetry.space_group_name_H-M   'P 1'
#
loop_
_entity.id
_entity.type
_entity.pdbx_description
1 polymer ?
#
loop_
_entity_poly.entity_id
_entity_poly.type
_entity_poly.pdbx_seq_one_letter_code
_entity_poly.pdbx_strand_id
1 'polypeptide(L)'
;MVDSILGKHQIEKALYDEKKEISAGRLKEENPLDTSDEFRKFCEACRRGDLKACQQAISTGININARDTYDYTPLILASLCGHYEVAQMLLEQGALCERDTFQGERCLYNALNDRIRNLLLQYDYSKSTDPLQPWAAHITSLLTRDKPKTADITVQAGEDKFELNKFVLAARSPYFAQKLAAAPDTTFWKLSNSIAPHAFDTCIRYLYMSEVGADLGDGEEAQIILTGIDKLSRQLEIQQLFQDFLASGDRRQARQRRQEEVSRGRGQFERWFKSNVLQNKMTVDSDKAGGVKWDRDNGIFADVLLRADDEDSEGGEEAVDASTIVRRAEGPLNGIPIGHFQNQASRSSSRQRKPKRSVLFPCHRAMLLRSEVFATMFASPFREGQESKHLQIVPVDCSPEVLEIILTFLYTEKADFPLNTALEVLQAADMLFIEKLKQRAALLISTLGNGGAGVVEAENPRGDTDVEDVIDIYDVLRAGWDTRVQRLEEFAARFIAHRLERYIDDPEFKEIVRESAARVLARQETDTVELIDDIRYYLSERFRLRFEDSGLDEMMEEPISNELTGHQKPDDDEGVDVTSGEMPRQEQHPTDPELTEGGVVRTLDGDIAGDEFQQDAKNYKILLAKIDNMMEELGLYG
;
A
#
# COMPACT_ATOMS: atom_id res chain seq x y z
N MET A 1 -17.59 21.89 25.35
CA MET A 1 -18.78 21.51 26.13
C MET A 1 -18.30 20.63 27.26
N VAL A 2 -18.72 20.90 28.49
CA VAL A 2 -18.38 20.08 29.66
C VAL A 2 -19.01 18.70 29.43
N ASP A 3 -18.19 17.65 29.35
CA ASP A 3 -18.67 16.27 29.29
C ASP A 3 -19.51 16.01 30.54
N SER A 4 -20.81 15.88 30.33
CA SER A 4 -21.74 15.40 31.34
C SER A 4 -21.41 13.94 31.58
N ILE A 5 -20.58 13.65 32.58
CA ILE A 5 -20.29 12.29 33.05
C ILE A 5 -21.63 11.62 33.36
N LEU A 6 -22.03 10.68 32.50
CA LEU A 6 -23.28 9.93 32.63
C LEU A 6 -23.27 9.14 33.94
N GLY A 7 -24.36 9.19 34.68
CA GLY A 7 -24.50 8.36 35.89
C GLY A 7 -24.55 6.88 35.54
N LYS A 8 -24.05 6.00 36.43
CA LYS A 8 -24.02 4.53 36.23
C LYS A 8 -25.32 3.96 35.64
N HIS A 9 -26.48 4.37 36.17
CA HIS A 9 -27.78 3.90 35.68
C HIS A 9 -28.14 4.37 34.27
N GLN A 10 -27.66 5.54 33.87
CA GLN A 10 -27.82 6.05 32.50
C GLN A 10 -26.94 5.26 31.53
N ILE A 11 -25.73 4.90 31.94
CA ILE A 11 -24.82 4.03 31.17
C ILE A 11 -25.41 2.62 31.04
N GLU A 12 -25.88 2.01 32.13
CA GLU A 12 -26.50 0.68 32.11
C GLU A 12 -27.74 0.62 31.20
N LYS A 13 -28.58 1.67 31.25
CA LYS A 13 -29.74 1.78 30.35
C LYS A 13 -29.31 1.96 28.90
N ALA A 14 -28.34 2.83 28.61
CA ALA A 14 -27.81 3.02 27.26
C ALA A 14 -27.24 1.71 26.69
N LEU A 15 -26.46 0.96 27.47
CA LEU A 15 -25.92 -0.35 27.09
C LEU A 15 -27.02 -1.40 26.88
N TYR A 16 -28.10 -1.36 27.66
CA TYR A 16 -29.24 -2.26 27.47
C TYR A 16 -30.00 -1.95 26.18
N ASP A 17 -30.31 -0.67 25.94
CA ASP A 17 -30.97 -0.21 24.73
C ASP A 17 -30.09 -0.51 23.50
N GLU A 18 -28.78 -0.32 23.59
CA GLU A 18 -27.81 -0.66 22.56
C GLU A 18 -27.81 -2.17 22.24
N LYS A 19 -27.70 -3.04 23.26
CA LYS A 19 -27.78 -4.50 23.06
C LYS A 19 -29.08 -4.91 22.39
N LYS A 20 -30.19 -4.25 22.72
CA LYS A 20 -31.50 -4.48 22.09
C LYS A 20 -31.50 -4.07 20.62
N GLU A 21 -30.88 -2.95 20.26
CA GLU A 21 -30.73 -2.52 18.86
C GLU A 21 -29.80 -3.43 18.06
N ILE A 22 -28.70 -3.91 18.66
CA ILE A 22 -27.78 -4.88 18.05
C ILE A 22 -28.47 -6.22 17.79
N SER A 23 -29.15 -6.77 18.81
CA SER A 23 -29.93 -8.02 18.67
C SER A 23 -31.09 -7.91 17.69
N ALA A 24 -31.64 -6.71 17.50
CA ALA A 24 -32.65 -6.44 16.47
C ALA A 24 -32.03 -6.21 15.07
N GLY A 25 -30.71 -6.24 14.94
CA GLY A 25 -29.97 -6.05 13.68
C GLY A 25 -29.96 -4.62 13.16
N ARG A 26 -30.40 -3.63 13.95
CA ARG A 26 -30.44 -2.21 13.55
C ARG A 26 -29.11 -1.48 13.79
N LEU A 27 -28.28 -1.99 14.70
CA LEU A 27 -26.96 -1.47 15.01
C LEU A 27 -25.91 -2.58 14.86
N LYS A 28 -24.78 -2.30 14.21
CA LYS A 28 -23.64 -3.21 14.14
C LYS A 28 -22.86 -3.15 15.45
N GLU A 29 -22.53 -4.34 15.95
CA GLU A 29 -21.55 -4.48 17.02
C GLU A 29 -20.18 -4.07 16.48
N GLU A 30 -19.49 -3.14 17.16
CA GLU A 30 -18.18 -2.62 16.71
C GLU A 30 -17.12 -3.72 16.69
N ASN A 31 -17.14 -4.58 17.70
CA ASN A 31 -16.26 -5.73 17.81
C ASN A 31 -17.13 -6.99 17.95
N PRO A 32 -17.68 -7.57 16.87
CA PRO A 32 -18.51 -8.76 16.98
C PRO A 32 -17.66 -9.98 17.40
N LEU A 33 -18.24 -10.91 18.14
CA LEU A 33 -17.59 -12.20 18.39
C LEU A 33 -17.61 -13.04 17.11
N ASP A 34 -16.43 -13.41 16.60
CA ASP A 34 -16.29 -14.28 15.44
C ASP A 34 -15.69 -15.63 15.88
N THR A 35 -16.46 -16.69 15.69
CA THR A 35 -16.08 -18.07 16.06
C THR A 35 -15.70 -18.92 14.86
N SER A 36 -15.68 -18.34 13.66
CA SER A 36 -15.35 -19.04 12.42
C SER A 36 -13.93 -19.62 12.45
N ASP A 37 -13.74 -20.73 11.73
CA ASP A 37 -12.42 -21.36 11.61
C ASP A 37 -11.42 -20.44 10.89
N GLU A 38 -11.90 -19.65 9.94
CA GLU A 38 -11.12 -18.67 9.19
C GLU A 38 -10.61 -17.55 10.11
N PHE A 39 -11.48 -16.98 10.93
CA PHE A 39 -11.08 -15.96 11.90
C PHE A 39 -10.13 -16.51 12.96
N ARG A 40 -10.33 -17.75 13.42
CA ARG A 40 -9.40 -18.38 14.37
C ARG A 40 -8.01 -18.55 13.78
N LYS A 41 -7.91 -18.97 12.51
CA LYS A 41 -6.63 -19.05 11.78
C LYS A 41 -5.98 -17.67 11.66
N PHE A 42 -6.77 -16.64 11.38
CA PHE A 42 -6.28 -15.26 11.32
C PHE A 42 -5.75 -14.76 12.67
N CYS A 43 -6.47 -15.01 13.77
CA CYS A 43 -6.00 -14.69 15.12
C CYS A 43 -4.70 -15.42 15.46
N GLU A 44 -4.59 -16.69 15.08
CA GLU A 44 -3.36 -17.48 15.29
C GLU A 44 -2.19 -16.94 14.47
N ALA A 45 -2.43 -16.54 13.21
CA ALA A 45 -1.43 -15.85 12.39
C ALA A 45 -0.95 -14.55 13.07
N CYS A 46 -1.87 -13.76 13.64
CA CYS A 46 -1.53 -12.54 14.38
C CYS A 46 -0.68 -12.82 15.63
N ARG A 47 -0.93 -13.93 16.34
CA ARG A 47 -0.14 -14.35 17.51
C ARG A 47 1.26 -14.82 17.13
N ARG A 48 1.42 -15.43 15.96
CA ARG A 48 2.70 -15.92 15.44
C ARG A 48 3.53 -14.85 14.73
N GLY A 49 2.92 -13.72 14.39
CA GLY A 49 3.58 -12.70 13.57
C GLY A 49 3.59 -13.05 12.08
N ASP A 50 2.74 -13.99 11.63
CA ASP A 50 2.66 -14.43 10.25
C ASP A 50 1.94 -13.39 9.39
N LEU A 51 2.70 -12.39 8.96
CA LEU A 51 2.22 -11.26 8.19
C LEU A 51 1.56 -11.68 6.87
N LYS A 52 2.08 -12.70 6.18
CA LYS A 52 1.52 -13.18 4.90
C LYS A 52 0.16 -13.82 5.11
N ALA A 53 0.04 -14.72 6.09
CA ALA A 53 -1.25 -15.34 6.42
C ALA A 53 -2.27 -14.28 6.87
N CYS A 54 -1.83 -13.28 7.64
CA CYS A 54 -2.67 -12.15 8.01
C CYS A 54 -3.20 -11.38 6.79
N GLN A 55 -2.34 -11.03 5.83
CA GLN A 55 -2.75 -10.33 4.61
C GLN A 55 -3.70 -11.13 3.73
N GLN A 56 -3.41 -12.42 3.53
CA GLN A 56 -4.30 -13.30 2.77
C GLN A 56 -5.70 -13.34 3.41
N ALA A 57 -5.75 -13.49 4.73
CA ALA A 57 -6.99 -13.54 5.47
C ALA A 57 -7.75 -12.19 5.45
N ILE A 58 -7.02 -11.06 5.46
CA ILE A 58 -7.62 -9.73 5.24
C ILE A 58 -8.18 -9.60 3.82
N SER A 59 -7.47 -10.10 2.81
CA SER A 59 -7.93 -10.07 1.41
C SER A 59 -9.21 -10.88 1.19
N THR A 60 -9.41 -11.94 1.97
CA THR A 60 -10.67 -12.72 1.97
C THR A 60 -11.85 -11.99 2.63
N GLY A 61 -11.62 -10.80 3.19
CA GLY A 61 -12.67 -9.94 3.75
C GLY A 61 -12.97 -10.19 5.22
N ILE A 62 -12.02 -10.76 5.98
CA ILE A 62 -12.17 -10.94 7.42
C ILE A 62 -12.38 -9.60 8.13
N ASN A 63 -13.27 -9.58 9.12
CA ASN A 63 -13.45 -8.42 9.98
C ASN A 63 -12.27 -8.28 10.95
N ILE A 64 -11.35 -7.36 10.66
CA ILE A 64 -10.15 -7.05 11.44
C ILE A 64 -10.48 -6.61 12.88
N ASN A 65 -11.70 -6.12 13.12
CA ASN A 65 -12.14 -5.60 14.41
C ASN A 65 -13.00 -6.59 15.21
N ALA A 66 -13.19 -7.81 14.71
CA ALA A 66 -13.88 -8.84 15.47
C ALA A 66 -13.07 -9.30 16.69
N ARG A 67 -13.75 -9.96 17.63
CA ARG A 67 -13.19 -10.52 18.85
C ARG A 67 -13.10 -12.04 18.73
N ASP A 68 -12.00 -12.60 19.23
CA ASP A 68 -11.89 -14.05 19.43
C ASP A 68 -12.70 -14.51 20.66
N THR A 69 -12.67 -15.81 20.94
CA THR A 69 -13.35 -16.42 22.10
C THR A 69 -12.83 -15.95 23.46
N TYR A 70 -11.73 -15.20 23.48
CA TYR A 70 -11.09 -14.64 24.68
C TYR A 70 -11.24 -13.12 24.75
N ASP A 71 -12.15 -12.55 23.96
CA ASP A 71 -12.39 -11.12 23.86
C ASP A 71 -11.15 -10.31 23.40
N TYR A 72 -10.23 -10.92 22.65
CA TYR A 72 -9.11 -10.23 22.03
C TYR A 72 -9.41 -9.91 20.56
N THR A 73 -9.14 -8.67 20.16
CA THR A 73 -9.08 -8.31 18.75
C THR A 73 -7.72 -8.75 18.16
N PRO A 74 -7.64 -8.99 16.84
CA PRO A 74 -6.38 -9.28 16.15
C PRO A 74 -5.25 -8.29 16.47
N LEU A 75 -5.59 -6.99 16.60
CA LEU A 75 -4.62 -5.95 16.96
C LEU A 75 -4.09 -6.12 18.39
N ILE A 76 -4.93 -6.50 19.34
CA ILE A 76 -4.47 -6.78 20.72
C ILE A 76 -3.56 -8.01 20.71
N LEU A 77 -3.87 -9.05 19.94
CA LEU A 77 -3.03 -10.24 19.84
C LEU A 77 -1.64 -9.92 19.27
N ALA A 78 -1.56 -9.18 18.17
CA ALA A 78 -0.30 -8.77 17.56
C ALA A 78 0.52 -7.89 18.53
N SER A 79 -0.13 -6.95 19.22
CA SER A 79 0.52 -6.04 20.17
C SER A 79 1.04 -6.78 21.42
N LEU A 80 0.26 -7.73 21.94
CA LEU A 80 0.61 -8.58 23.07
C LEU A 80 1.80 -9.49 22.76
N CYS A 81 1.84 -10.04 21.54
CA CYS A 81 2.89 -10.95 21.11
C CYS A 81 4.14 -10.25 20.57
N GLY A 82 4.16 -8.91 20.48
CA GLY A 82 5.34 -8.16 20.07
C GLY A 82 5.56 -8.01 18.57
N HIS A 83 4.56 -8.34 17.75
CA HIS A 83 4.68 -8.36 16.30
C HIS A 83 4.38 -6.98 15.72
N TYR A 84 5.41 -6.12 15.70
CA TYR A 84 5.30 -4.73 15.27
C TYR A 84 4.73 -4.59 13.86
N GLU A 85 5.23 -5.37 12.91
CA GLU A 85 4.85 -5.32 11.50
C GLU A 85 3.39 -5.73 11.29
N VAL A 86 2.93 -6.76 12.03
CA VAL A 86 1.53 -7.18 12.00
C VAL A 86 0.65 -6.12 12.64
N ALA A 87 1.04 -5.55 13.78
CA ALA A 87 0.29 -4.46 14.42
C ALA A 87 0.19 -3.23 13.50
N GLN A 88 1.28 -2.84 12.85
CA GLN A 88 1.32 -1.75 11.88
C GLN A 88 0.41 -2.04 10.68
N MET A 89 0.51 -3.22 10.09
CA MET A 89 -0.34 -3.62 8.97
C MET A 89 -1.82 -3.61 9.39
N LEU A 90 -2.17 -4.12 10.56
CA LEU A 90 -3.55 -4.12 11.04
C LEU A 90 -4.07 -2.68 11.17
N LEU A 91 -3.28 -1.76 11.72
CA LEU A 91 -3.63 -0.33 11.80
C LEU A 91 -3.79 0.32 10.42
N GLU A 92 -2.87 0.05 9.49
CA GLU A 92 -2.95 0.53 8.09
C GLU A 92 -4.20 0.00 7.37
N GLN A 93 -4.66 -1.20 7.73
CA GLN A 93 -5.87 -1.83 7.19
C GLN A 93 -7.15 -1.45 7.97
N GLY A 94 -7.06 -0.50 8.91
CA GLY A 94 -8.22 0.06 9.62
C GLY A 94 -8.62 -0.68 10.90
N ALA A 95 -7.68 -1.35 11.56
CA ALA A 95 -7.91 -1.86 12.91
C ALA A 95 -8.19 -0.72 13.91
N LEU A 96 -9.18 -0.91 14.78
CA LEU A 96 -9.62 0.07 15.77
C LEU A 96 -8.65 0.07 16.97
N CYS A 97 -8.01 1.21 17.24
CA CYS A 97 -7.23 1.45 18.46
C CYS A 97 -7.74 2.70 19.18
N GLU A 98 -8.97 2.63 19.71
CA GLU A 98 -9.61 3.75 20.39
C GLU A 98 -9.18 3.85 21.86
N ARG A 99 -8.38 4.87 22.18
CA ARG A 99 -7.78 5.07 23.52
C ARG A 99 -8.81 5.17 24.64
N ASP A 100 -9.98 5.71 24.34
CA ASP A 100 -11.04 5.92 25.32
C ASP A 100 -12.01 4.72 25.41
N THR A 101 -11.67 3.61 24.76
CA THR A 101 -12.43 2.35 24.85
C THR A 101 -11.69 1.31 25.66
N PHE A 102 -12.47 0.40 26.25
CA PHE A 102 -11.92 -0.77 26.94
C PHE A 102 -10.97 -1.60 26.06
N GLN A 103 -11.22 -1.67 24.75
CA GLN A 103 -10.36 -2.43 23.83
C GLN A 103 -9.06 -1.70 23.49
N GLY A 104 -9.08 -0.38 23.26
CA GLY A 104 -7.86 0.37 22.98
C GLY A 104 -6.97 0.55 24.20
N GLU A 105 -7.54 0.74 25.40
CA GLU A 105 -6.77 0.71 26.65
C GLU A 105 -6.05 -0.64 26.83
N ARG A 106 -6.75 -1.76 26.57
CA ARG A 106 -6.15 -3.09 26.59
C ARG A 106 -5.05 -3.26 25.54
N CYS A 107 -5.23 -2.69 24.36
CA CYS A 107 -4.21 -2.74 23.30
C CYS A 107 -2.92 -2.02 23.73
N LEU A 108 -3.05 -0.81 24.28
CA LEU A 108 -1.91 -0.02 24.79
C LEU A 108 -1.25 -0.66 26.02
N TYR A 109 -2.04 -1.17 26.95
CA TYR A 109 -1.52 -1.83 28.15
C TYR A 109 -0.76 -3.11 27.83
N ASN A 110 -1.25 -3.88 26.86
CA ASN A 110 -0.65 -5.15 26.45
C ASN A 110 0.46 -4.99 25.40
N ALA A 111 0.84 -3.78 24.98
CA ALA A 111 1.95 -3.62 24.05
C ALA A 111 3.25 -4.19 24.65
N LEU A 112 3.86 -5.19 23.98
CA LEU A 112 5.03 -5.91 24.49
C LEU A 112 6.25 -4.98 24.69
N ASN A 113 6.41 -3.97 23.81
CA ASN A 113 7.54 -3.05 23.84
C ASN A 113 7.12 -1.60 23.53
N ASP A 114 8.01 -0.64 23.84
CA ASP A 114 7.77 0.78 23.63
C ASP A 114 7.63 1.14 22.14
N ARG A 115 8.23 0.38 21.23
CA ARG A 115 8.10 0.58 19.79
C ARG A 115 6.65 0.41 19.33
N ILE A 116 5.98 -0.67 19.76
CA ILE A 116 4.56 -0.92 19.47
C ILE A 116 3.67 0.07 20.20
N ARG A 117 3.98 0.39 21.46
CA ARG A 117 3.24 1.40 22.22
C ARG A 117 3.26 2.76 21.50
N ASN A 118 4.44 3.18 21.04
CA ASN A 118 4.61 4.42 20.30
C ASN A 118 3.86 4.39 18.96
N LEU A 119 3.85 3.27 18.25
CA LEU A 119 3.04 3.07 17.04
C LEU A 119 1.54 3.28 17.34
N LEU A 120 1.01 2.61 18.36
CA LEU A 120 -0.40 2.75 18.78
C LEU A 120 -0.73 4.19 19.24
N LEU A 121 0.24 4.90 19.83
CA LEU A 121 0.12 6.30 20.23
C LEU A 121 0.30 7.30 19.08
N GLN A 122 0.99 6.93 18.00
CA GLN A 122 1.10 7.75 16.79
C GLN A 122 -0.16 7.64 15.93
N TYR A 123 -0.79 6.47 15.92
CA TYR A 123 -2.08 6.26 15.26
C TYR A 123 -3.20 6.90 16.10
N ASP A 124 -3.45 8.19 15.86
CA ASP A 124 -4.57 8.93 16.44
C ASP A 124 -5.87 8.59 15.70
N TYR A 125 -6.67 7.72 16.32
CA TYR A 125 -7.95 7.26 15.80
C TYR A 125 -9.07 8.32 15.82
N SER A 126 -8.86 9.52 16.40
CA SER A 126 -9.83 10.62 16.18
C SER A 126 -10.07 10.90 14.66
N LYS A 127 -9.17 10.38 13.81
CA LYS A 127 -9.23 10.39 12.34
C LYS A 127 -9.20 9.00 11.70
N SER A 128 -9.79 7.96 12.30
CA SER A 128 -10.16 6.78 11.50
C SER A 128 -11.25 7.16 10.52
N THR A 129 -10.71 7.63 9.42
CA THR A 129 -11.40 8.09 8.27
C THR A 129 -11.74 6.79 7.59
N ASP A 130 -13.03 6.43 7.57
CA ASP A 130 -13.52 5.30 6.80
C ASP A 130 -12.74 5.25 5.47
N PRO A 131 -12.14 4.11 5.08
CA PRO A 131 -11.17 4.05 3.99
C PRO A 131 -11.73 4.60 2.67
N LEU A 132 -13.07 4.62 2.54
CA LEU A 132 -13.79 5.17 1.40
C LEU A 132 -14.10 6.66 1.52
N GLN A 133 -13.85 7.32 2.66
CA GLN A 133 -14.10 8.76 2.82
C GLN A 133 -13.30 9.61 1.83
N PRO A 134 -12.01 9.36 1.51
CA PRO A 134 -11.31 10.15 0.51
C PRO A 134 -11.94 10.01 -0.89
N TRP A 135 -12.42 8.81 -1.22
CA TRP A 135 -13.19 8.56 -2.44
C TRP A 135 -14.53 9.29 -2.43
N ALA A 136 -15.31 9.20 -1.35
CA ALA A 136 -16.59 9.87 -1.20
C ALA A 136 -16.44 11.40 -1.23
N ALA A 137 -15.39 11.93 -0.60
CA ALA A 137 -15.04 13.34 -0.60
C ALA A 137 -14.66 13.82 -2.01
N HIS A 138 -13.94 13.01 -2.78
CA HIS A 138 -13.66 13.30 -4.18
C HIS A 138 -14.95 13.42 -4.99
N ILE A 139 -15.86 12.43 -4.89
CA ILE A 139 -17.16 12.49 -5.59
C ILE A 139 -17.93 13.74 -5.16
N THR A 140 -18.01 14.02 -3.86
CA THR A 140 -18.70 15.22 -3.33
C THR A 140 -18.10 16.51 -3.90
N SER A 141 -16.78 16.58 -4.02
CA SER A 141 -16.08 17.77 -4.52
C SER A 141 -16.45 18.12 -5.96
N LEU A 142 -16.94 17.17 -6.76
CA LEU A 142 -17.36 17.42 -8.13
C LEU A 142 -18.54 18.40 -8.23
N LEU A 143 -19.36 18.54 -7.18
CA LEU A 143 -20.48 19.50 -7.15
C LEU A 143 -20.02 20.96 -7.12
N THR A 144 -18.86 21.23 -6.56
CA THR A 144 -18.36 22.60 -6.31
C THR A 144 -17.07 22.91 -7.06
N ARG A 145 -16.58 21.97 -7.87
CA ARG A 145 -15.30 22.11 -8.57
C ARG A 145 -15.43 22.98 -9.81
N ASP A 146 -14.75 24.13 -9.79
CA ASP A 146 -14.71 25.03 -10.94
C ASP A 146 -13.69 24.61 -12.01
N LYS A 147 -12.51 24.11 -11.59
CA LYS A 147 -11.40 23.78 -12.51
C LYS A 147 -10.72 22.44 -12.17
N PRO A 148 -10.45 21.58 -13.17
CA PRO A 148 -11.04 21.63 -14.50
C PRO A 148 -12.56 21.36 -14.44
N LYS A 149 -13.33 21.97 -15.35
CA LYS A 149 -14.77 21.73 -15.43
C LYS A 149 -15.02 20.32 -15.98
N THR A 150 -15.76 19.50 -15.25
CA THR A 150 -16.09 18.12 -15.64
C THR A 150 -17.59 17.87 -15.78
N ALA A 151 -18.43 18.84 -15.39
CA ALA A 151 -19.87 18.76 -15.56
C ALA A 151 -20.25 18.74 -17.05
N ASP A 152 -21.12 17.81 -17.42
CA ASP A 152 -21.57 17.51 -18.78
C ASP A 152 -23.10 17.62 -18.94
N ILE A 153 -23.82 17.96 -17.86
CA ILE A 153 -25.25 18.26 -17.87
C ILE A 153 -25.60 19.36 -16.86
N THR A 154 -26.43 20.31 -17.27
CA THR A 154 -27.03 21.33 -16.39
C THR A 154 -28.49 20.98 -16.12
N VAL A 155 -28.87 20.85 -14.85
CA VAL A 155 -30.27 20.68 -14.45
C VAL A 155 -30.79 21.96 -13.81
N GLN A 156 -31.91 22.49 -14.30
CA GLN A 156 -32.55 23.70 -13.77
C GLN A 156 -33.77 23.33 -12.89
N ALA A 157 -33.78 23.77 -11.63
CA ALA A 157 -34.93 23.67 -10.73
C ALA A 157 -35.37 25.08 -10.29
N GLY A 158 -36.48 25.58 -10.83
CA GLY A 158 -36.86 26.99 -10.61
C GLY A 158 -35.81 27.95 -11.19
N GLU A 159 -35.22 28.78 -10.34
CA GLU A 159 -34.14 29.70 -10.71
C GLU A 159 -32.74 29.08 -10.54
N ASP A 160 -32.64 28.00 -9.76
CA ASP A 160 -31.37 27.34 -9.45
C ASP A 160 -30.89 26.46 -10.61
N LYS A 161 -29.58 26.45 -10.81
CA LYS A 161 -28.89 25.62 -11.81
C LYS A 161 -27.87 24.72 -11.12
N PHE A 162 -27.91 23.45 -11.48
CA PHE A 162 -27.02 22.42 -10.97
C PHE A 162 -26.16 21.90 -12.12
N GLU A 163 -24.85 22.09 -12.03
CA GLU A 163 -23.87 21.54 -12.98
C GLU A 163 -23.45 20.15 -12.48
N LEU A 164 -23.82 19.10 -13.23
CA LEU A 164 -23.72 17.70 -12.80
C LEU A 164 -22.98 16.84 -13.83
N ASN A 165 -22.69 15.59 -13.45
CA ASN A 165 -22.03 14.58 -14.26
C ASN A 165 -23.00 13.44 -14.58
N LYS A 166 -23.26 13.19 -15.87
CA LYS A 166 -24.17 12.15 -16.35
C LYS A 166 -23.80 10.77 -15.80
N PHE A 167 -22.51 10.43 -15.77
CA PHE A 167 -22.06 9.13 -15.27
C PHE A 167 -22.36 8.93 -13.77
N VAL A 168 -22.22 9.98 -12.93
CA VAL A 168 -22.56 9.91 -11.50
C VAL A 168 -24.06 9.68 -11.35
N LEU A 169 -24.88 10.45 -12.06
CA LEU A 169 -26.34 10.31 -12.05
C LEU A 169 -26.77 8.91 -12.51
N ALA A 170 -26.21 8.42 -13.62
CA ALA A 170 -26.51 7.11 -14.17
C ALA A 170 -26.02 5.96 -13.28
N ALA A 171 -24.85 6.08 -12.64
CA ALA A 171 -24.35 5.06 -11.72
C ALA A 171 -25.24 4.94 -10.47
N ARG A 172 -25.76 6.07 -9.97
CA ARG A 172 -26.40 6.16 -8.66
C ARG A 172 -27.94 6.11 -8.70
N SER A 173 -28.55 6.33 -9.86
CA SER A 173 -30.00 6.33 -10.04
C SER A 173 -30.39 5.56 -11.30
N PRO A 174 -31.15 4.45 -11.17
CA PRO A 174 -31.69 3.71 -12.31
C PRO A 174 -32.52 4.58 -13.26
N TYR A 175 -33.30 5.52 -12.71
CA TYR A 175 -34.08 6.47 -13.48
C TYR A 175 -33.19 7.33 -14.41
N PHE A 176 -32.11 7.91 -13.87
CA PHE A 176 -31.17 8.68 -14.69
C PHE A 176 -30.43 7.78 -15.69
N ALA A 177 -30.06 6.57 -15.30
CA ALA A 177 -29.42 5.61 -16.20
C ALA A 177 -30.29 5.32 -17.44
N GLN A 178 -31.57 4.98 -17.23
CA GLN A 178 -32.50 4.69 -18.32
C GLN A 178 -32.73 5.93 -19.21
N LYS A 179 -32.92 7.10 -18.58
CA LYS A 179 -33.23 8.32 -19.31
C LYS A 179 -32.04 8.84 -20.13
N LEU A 180 -30.83 8.81 -19.56
CA LEU A 180 -29.62 9.26 -20.24
C LEU A 180 -29.16 8.25 -21.30
N ALA A 181 -29.41 6.96 -21.12
CA ALA A 181 -29.18 5.97 -22.18
C ALA A 181 -30.09 6.20 -23.41
N ALA A 182 -31.31 6.68 -23.20
CA ALA A 182 -32.24 6.99 -24.30
C ALA A 182 -31.89 8.29 -25.05
N ALA A 183 -31.20 9.23 -24.38
CA ALA A 183 -30.85 10.54 -24.95
C ALA A 183 -29.49 11.02 -24.42
N PRO A 184 -28.36 10.41 -24.84
CA PRO A 184 -27.03 10.68 -24.29
C PRO A 184 -26.56 12.12 -24.56
N ASP A 185 -27.02 12.72 -25.64
CA ASP A 185 -26.67 14.08 -26.08
C ASP A 185 -27.31 15.18 -25.22
N THR A 186 -28.14 14.82 -24.24
CA THR A 186 -28.83 15.77 -23.37
C THR A 186 -27.83 16.55 -22.52
N THR A 187 -27.67 17.85 -22.75
CA THR A 187 -26.79 18.74 -21.97
C THR A 187 -27.53 19.66 -21.00
N PHE A 188 -28.85 19.78 -21.17
CA PHE A 188 -29.69 20.65 -20.35
C PHE A 188 -31.03 20.01 -20.05
N TRP A 189 -31.48 20.08 -18.80
CA TRP A 189 -32.80 19.61 -18.41
C TRP A 189 -33.47 20.54 -17.39
N LYS A 190 -34.69 20.98 -17.67
CA LYS A 190 -35.55 21.71 -16.74
C LYS A 190 -36.49 20.78 -15.96
N LEU A 191 -36.46 20.87 -14.63
CA LEU A 191 -37.39 20.19 -13.72
C LEU A 191 -38.76 20.87 -13.68
N SER A 192 -39.76 20.11 -13.26
CA SER A 192 -41.11 20.64 -13.01
C SER A 192 -41.08 21.67 -11.88
N ASN A 193 -41.84 22.75 -12.04
CA ASN A 193 -42.02 23.79 -11.01
C ASN A 193 -42.70 23.26 -9.73
N SER A 194 -43.25 22.04 -9.76
CA SER A 194 -43.85 21.39 -8.59
C SER A 194 -42.83 20.84 -7.58
N ILE A 195 -41.54 20.85 -7.93
CA ILE A 195 -40.45 20.31 -7.11
C ILE A 195 -39.71 21.50 -6.50
N ALA A 196 -39.62 21.53 -5.17
CA ALA A 196 -38.83 22.55 -4.47
C ALA A 196 -37.33 22.39 -4.81
N PRO A 197 -36.60 23.46 -5.16
CA PRO A 197 -35.18 23.36 -5.49
C PRO A 197 -34.33 22.73 -4.38
N HIS A 198 -34.62 23.06 -3.12
CA HIS A 198 -33.95 22.48 -1.95
C HIS A 198 -34.12 20.95 -1.85
N ALA A 199 -35.31 20.43 -2.18
CA ALA A 199 -35.54 18.99 -2.20
C ALA A 199 -34.71 18.29 -3.29
N PHE A 200 -34.54 18.95 -4.45
CA PHE A 200 -33.68 18.44 -5.51
C PHE A 200 -32.19 18.51 -5.12
N ASP A 201 -31.73 19.62 -4.55
CA ASP A 201 -30.36 19.76 -4.02
C ASP A 201 -30.03 18.64 -3.03
N THR A 202 -30.96 18.35 -2.11
CA THR A 202 -30.82 17.25 -1.14
C THR A 202 -30.63 15.90 -1.84
N CYS A 203 -31.41 15.61 -2.88
CA CYS A 203 -31.27 14.37 -3.65
C CYS A 203 -29.95 14.31 -4.42
N ILE A 204 -29.49 15.43 -4.98
CA ILE A 204 -28.21 15.50 -5.69
C ILE A 204 -27.04 15.29 -4.73
N ARG A 205 -27.04 15.96 -3.57
CA ARG A 205 -26.03 15.75 -2.51
C ARG A 205 -25.92 14.28 -2.11
N TYR A 206 -27.07 13.60 -1.97
CA TYR A 206 -27.10 12.16 -1.70
C TYR A 206 -26.49 11.30 -2.82
N LEU A 207 -26.80 11.61 -4.09
CA LEU A 207 -26.21 10.91 -5.22
C LEU A 207 -24.68 11.09 -5.25
N TYR A 208 -24.19 12.26 -4.81
CA TYR A 208 -22.78 12.65 -4.78
C TYR A 208 -22.03 12.33 -3.48
N MET A 209 -22.60 11.50 -2.60
CA MET A 209 -21.98 11.06 -1.33
C MET A 209 -21.82 12.15 -0.27
N SER A 210 -22.43 13.33 -0.46
CA SER A 210 -22.42 14.39 0.55
C SER A 210 -23.26 13.96 1.75
N GLU A 211 -22.88 14.45 2.92
CA GLU A 211 -23.74 14.37 4.10
C GLU A 211 -25.06 15.09 3.82
N VAL A 212 -26.14 14.42 4.18
CA VAL A 212 -27.50 14.92 4.04
C VAL A 212 -28.05 15.08 5.46
N GLY A 213 -28.00 16.31 5.97
CA GLY A 213 -28.27 16.64 7.38
C GLY A 213 -29.55 17.46 7.57
N ALA A 214 -30.11 17.37 8.79
CA ALA A 214 -31.46 17.77 9.20
C ALA A 214 -31.78 19.28 9.25
N ASP A 215 -31.10 20.11 8.47
CA ASP A 215 -31.45 21.53 8.37
C ASP A 215 -32.51 21.72 7.27
N LEU A 216 -33.73 21.23 7.56
CA LEU A 216 -34.88 21.37 6.67
C LEU A 216 -35.69 22.64 6.99
N GLY A 217 -35.16 23.51 7.87
CA GLY A 217 -35.92 24.59 8.49
C GLY A 217 -36.96 24.09 9.50
N ASP A 218 -37.85 24.99 9.92
CA ASP A 218 -38.90 24.71 10.90
C ASP A 218 -40.30 24.82 10.29
N GLY A 219 -41.25 24.03 10.80
CA GLY A 219 -42.68 24.17 10.49
C GLY A 219 -43.08 23.71 9.07
N GLU A 220 -43.81 24.56 8.35
CA GLU A 220 -44.41 24.23 7.05
C GLU A 220 -43.36 24.04 5.94
N GLU A 221 -42.26 24.78 5.99
CA GLU A 221 -41.18 24.72 5.00
C GLU A 221 -40.50 23.34 5.01
N ALA A 222 -40.16 22.84 6.20
CA ALA A 222 -39.61 21.50 6.39
C ALA A 222 -40.54 20.42 5.84
N GLN A 223 -41.85 20.56 6.04
CA GLN A 223 -42.84 19.61 5.54
C GLN A 223 -42.92 19.60 4.01
N ILE A 224 -42.83 20.78 3.37
CA ILE A 224 -42.81 20.91 1.91
C ILE A 224 -41.55 20.24 1.35
N ILE A 225 -40.39 20.51 1.95
CA ILE A 225 -39.11 19.95 1.53
C ILE A 225 -39.12 18.42 1.70
N LEU A 226 -39.55 17.90 2.84
CA LEU A 226 -39.67 16.45 3.09
C LEU A 226 -40.61 15.77 2.09
N THR A 227 -41.75 16.40 1.78
CA THR A 227 -42.69 15.87 0.78
C THR A 227 -42.08 15.89 -0.61
N GLY A 228 -41.28 16.91 -0.94
CA GLY A 228 -40.49 16.98 -2.16
C GLY A 228 -39.45 15.87 -2.25
N ILE A 229 -38.72 15.63 -1.16
CA ILE A 229 -37.71 14.56 -1.05
C ILE A 229 -38.37 13.19 -1.21
N ASP A 230 -39.50 12.90 -0.56
CA ASP A 230 -40.21 11.61 -0.73
C ASP A 230 -40.60 11.39 -2.21
N LYS A 231 -41.24 12.39 -2.84
CA LYS A 231 -41.64 12.33 -4.25
C LYS A 231 -40.45 12.08 -5.18
N LEU A 232 -39.37 12.86 -5.01
CA LEU A 232 -38.15 12.72 -5.80
C LEU A 232 -37.45 11.39 -5.54
N SER A 233 -37.38 10.93 -4.29
CA SER A 233 -36.70 9.69 -3.95
C SER A 233 -37.35 8.48 -4.62
N ARG A 234 -38.68 8.49 -4.76
CA ARG A 234 -39.41 7.46 -5.50
C ARG A 234 -39.19 7.59 -7.00
N GLN A 235 -39.25 8.80 -7.54
CA GLN A 235 -39.04 9.06 -8.96
C GLN A 235 -37.62 8.69 -9.42
N LEU A 236 -36.61 9.04 -8.63
CA LEU A 236 -35.20 8.79 -8.89
C LEU A 236 -34.75 7.40 -8.44
N GLU A 237 -35.65 6.61 -7.85
CA GLU A 237 -35.40 5.26 -7.34
C GLU A 237 -34.28 5.18 -6.27
N ILE A 238 -34.25 6.18 -5.39
CA ILE A 238 -33.31 6.33 -4.26
C ILE A 238 -34.03 6.32 -2.90
N GLN A 239 -34.96 5.39 -2.72
CA GLN A 239 -35.85 5.32 -1.54
C GLN A 239 -35.13 5.30 -0.19
N GLN A 240 -33.87 4.85 -0.15
CA GLN A 240 -33.03 4.82 1.06
C GLN A 240 -32.77 6.22 1.63
N LEU A 241 -32.64 7.25 0.79
CA LEU A 241 -32.49 8.65 1.21
C LEU A 241 -33.59 9.05 2.19
N PHE A 242 -34.83 8.70 1.89
CA PHE A 242 -35.97 9.07 2.73
C PHE A 242 -35.97 8.32 4.07
N GLN A 243 -35.53 7.05 4.08
CA GLN A 243 -35.37 6.27 5.31
C GLN A 243 -34.30 6.88 6.21
N ASP A 244 -33.21 7.38 5.62
CA ASP A 244 -32.11 8.01 6.36
C ASP A 244 -32.56 9.25 7.14
N PHE A 245 -33.41 10.08 6.53
CA PHE A 245 -34.00 11.27 7.16
C PHE A 245 -34.94 10.96 8.33
N LEU A 246 -35.72 9.88 8.25
CA LEU A 246 -36.71 9.55 9.28
C LEU A 246 -36.08 9.00 10.57
N ALA A 247 -34.92 8.34 10.48
CA ALA A 247 -34.27 7.69 11.61
C ALA A 247 -33.32 8.64 12.36
N SER A 248 -33.78 9.81 12.77
CA SER A 248 -33.00 10.77 13.56
C SER A 248 -33.07 10.41 15.05
N GLY A 249 -31.91 10.15 15.69
CA GLY A 249 -31.86 9.91 17.14
C GLY A 249 -30.52 9.47 17.71
N ASP A 250 -29.72 8.70 16.96
CA ASP A 250 -28.44 8.15 17.44
C ASP A 250 -27.27 8.46 16.49
N ARG A 251 -26.21 9.07 17.04
CA ARG A 251 -24.98 9.41 16.33
C ARG A 251 -24.26 8.18 15.78
N ARG A 252 -24.31 7.04 16.49
CA ARG A 252 -23.63 5.81 16.04
C ARG A 252 -24.38 5.15 14.88
N GLN A 253 -25.70 5.05 14.98
CA GLN A 253 -26.55 4.59 13.86
C GLN A 253 -26.42 5.48 12.62
N ALA A 254 -26.29 6.80 12.79
CA ALA A 254 -26.05 7.72 11.67
C ALA A 254 -24.70 7.47 10.99
N ARG A 255 -23.62 7.26 11.77
CA ARG A 255 -22.29 6.89 11.25
C ARG A 255 -22.32 5.57 10.48
N GLN A 256 -22.96 4.55 11.04
CA GLN A 256 -23.08 3.24 10.39
C GLN A 256 -23.81 3.33 9.05
N ARG A 257 -24.98 3.98 9.01
CA ARG A 257 -25.73 4.16 7.77
C ARG A 257 -24.95 4.92 6.72
N ARG A 258 -24.19 5.94 7.14
CA ARG A 258 -23.28 6.66 6.23
C ARG A 258 -22.22 5.73 5.63
N GLN A 259 -21.55 4.91 6.44
CA GLN A 259 -20.55 3.96 5.93
C GLN A 259 -21.17 2.94 4.98
N GLU A 260 -22.37 2.43 5.31
CA GLU A 260 -23.13 1.52 4.44
C GLU A 260 -23.52 2.18 3.13
N GLU A 261 -23.95 3.44 3.18
CA GLU A 261 -24.34 4.19 1.99
C GLU A 261 -23.13 4.50 1.09
N VAL A 262 -21.99 4.89 1.67
CA VAL A 262 -20.74 5.11 0.93
C VAL A 262 -20.27 3.80 0.28
N SER A 263 -20.33 2.68 1.01
CA SER A 263 -19.98 1.36 0.47
C SER A 263 -20.92 0.93 -0.66
N ARG A 264 -22.23 1.17 -0.51
CA ARG A 264 -23.24 0.92 -1.55
C ARG A 264 -22.99 1.78 -2.80
N GLY A 265 -22.70 3.06 -2.61
CA GLY A 265 -22.31 3.99 -3.66
C GLY A 265 -21.10 3.49 -4.42
N ARG A 266 -20.01 3.15 -3.72
CA ARG A 266 -18.80 2.57 -4.33
C ARG A 266 -19.12 1.32 -5.16
N GLY A 267 -19.97 0.43 -4.66
CA GLY A 267 -20.42 -0.76 -5.40
C GLY A 267 -21.29 -0.46 -6.63
N GLN A 268 -22.03 0.64 -6.64
CA GLN A 268 -22.74 1.13 -7.83
C GLN A 268 -21.77 1.69 -8.87
N PHE A 269 -20.81 2.52 -8.45
CA PHE A 269 -19.74 3.02 -9.33
C PHE A 269 -18.90 1.89 -9.91
N GLU A 270 -18.55 0.87 -9.12
CA GLU A 270 -17.80 -0.30 -9.60
C GLU A 270 -18.56 -1.06 -10.70
N ARG A 271 -19.84 -1.34 -10.49
CA ARG A 271 -20.67 -2.01 -11.51
C ARG A 271 -20.78 -1.17 -12.77
N TRP A 272 -20.98 0.14 -12.61
CA TRP A 272 -21.06 1.05 -13.74
C TRP A 272 -19.72 1.10 -14.52
N PHE A 273 -18.59 1.21 -13.81
CA PHE A 273 -17.24 1.19 -14.39
C PHE A 273 -16.97 -0.09 -15.19
N LYS A 274 -17.28 -1.27 -14.62
CA LYS A 274 -17.11 -2.55 -15.31
C LYS A 274 -17.92 -2.63 -16.61
N SER A 275 -19.20 -2.24 -16.56
CA SER A 275 -20.11 -2.33 -17.71
C SER A 275 -19.88 -1.25 -18.78
N ASN A 276 -19.30 -0.10 -18.43
CA ASN A 276 -19.20 1.04 -19.35
C ASN A 276 -17.76 1.36 -19.76
N VAL A 277 -16.78 1.26 -18.87
CA VAL A 277 -15.38 1.54 -19.18
C VAL A 277 -14.66 0.28 -19.64
N LEU A 278 -14.63 -0.77 -18.80
CA LEU A 278 -13.87 -1.99 -19.12
C LEU A 278 -14.48 -2.77 -20.28
N GLN A 279 -15.81 -2.85 -20.38
CA GLN A 279 -16.48 -3.53 -21.48
C GLN A 279 -16.31 -2.82 -22.83
N ASN A 280 -16.07 -1.51 -22.84
CA ASN A 280 -15.89 -0.70 -24.04
C ASN A 280 -14.42 -0.36 -24.34
N LYS A 281 -13.46 -0.96 -23.63
CA LYS A 281 -12.03 -0.81 -23.97
C LYS A 281 -11.76 -1.41 -25.35
N MET A 282 -10.84 -0.81 -26.09
CA MET A 282 -10.53 -1.23 -27.45
C MET A 282 -9.07 -1.59 -27.61
N THR A 283 -8.82 -2.77 -28.18
CA THR A 283 -7.47 -3.22 -28.54
C THR A 283 -7.21 -2.89 -30.00
N VAL A 284 -6.11 -2.19 -30.27
CA VAL A 284 -5.71 -1.74 -31.60
C VAL A 284 -4.22 -1.98 -31.81
N ASP A 285 -3.78 -2.02 -33.07
CA ASP A 285 -2.35 -1.99 -33.38
C ASP A 285 -1.75 -0.66 -32.89
N SER A 286 -0.59 -0.69 -32.23
CA SER A 286 0.01 0.50 -31.60
C SER A 286 0.30 1.63 -32.58
N ASP A 287 0.63 1.30 -33.83
CA ASP A 287 0.85 2.28 -34.90
C ASP A 287 -0.45 3.01 -35.30
N LYS A 288 -1.60 2.38 -35.10
CA LYS A 288 -2.92 2.92 -35.46
C LYS A 288 -3.62 3.59 -34.28
N ALA A 289 -3.15 3.36 -33.06
CA ALA A 289 -3.79 3.84 -31.84
C ALA A 289 -4.00 5.37 -31.83
N GLY A 290 -3.02 6.14 -32.29
CA GLY A 290 -3.13 7.61 -32.37
C GLY A 290 -4.16 8.13 -33.38
N GLY A 291 -4.63 7.28 -34.31
CA GLY A 291 -5.62 7.63 -35.33
C GLY A 291 -7.06 7.30 -34.96
N VAL A 292 -7.28 6.73 -33.78
CA VAL A 292 -8.62 6.34 -33.31
C VAL A 292 -9.47 7.59 -33.09
N LYS A 293 -10.71 7.54 -33.60
CA LYS A 293 -11.70 8.60 -33.43
C LYS A 293 -12.87 8.07 -32.63
N TRP A 294 -13.06 8.62 -31.44
CA TRP A 294 -14.20 8.34 -30.58
C TRP A 294 -14.99 9.62 -30.40
N ASP A 295 -16.28 9.61 -30.72
CA ASP A 295 -17.10 10.82 -30.62
C ASP A 295 -17.33 11.22 -29.17
N ARG A 296 -17.25 12.53 -28.90
CA ARG A 296 -17.48 13.05 -27.56
C ARG A 296 -18.90 12.80 -27.08
N ASP A 297 -19.86 12.84 -27.98
CA ASP A 297 -21.24 12.45 -27.72
C ASP A 297 -21.35 10.92 -27.83
N ASN A 298 -21.14 10.23 -26.72
CA ASN A 298 -21.18 8.77 -26.65
C ASN A 298 -22.08 8.28 -25.50
N GLY A 299 -22.60 7.05 -25.65
CA GLY A 299 -23.57 6.47 -24.71
C GLY A 299 -23.04 6.14 -23.32
N ILE A 300 -21.72 6.19 -23.13
CA ILE A 300 -21.06 5.95 -21.84
C ILE A 300 -20.53 7.23 -21.18
N PHE A 301 -20.74 8.40 -21.79
CA PHE A 301 -20.33 9.71 -21.27
C PHE A 301 -18.81 9.86 -21.04
N ALA A 302 -18.00 9.06 -21.73
CA ALA A 302 -16.55 9.18 -21.67
C ALA A 302 -16.10 10.49 -22.35
N ASP A 303 -15.13 11.16 -21.75
CA ASP A 303 -14.61 12.46 -22.19
C ASP A 303 -13.09 12.46 -22.46
N VAL A 304 -12.43 11.32 -22.28
CA VAL A 304 -11.01 11.09 -22.59
C VAL A 304 -10.72 9.60 -22.85
N LEU A 305 -9.69 9.30 -23.64
CA LEU A 305 -9.16 7.95 -23.84
C LEU A 305 -7.79 7.84 -23.17
N LEU A 306 -7.60 6.87 -22.27
CA LEU A 306 -6.26 6.51 -21.81
C LEU A 306 -5.70 5.38 -22.67
N ARG A 307 -4.43 5.44 -23.03
CA ARG A 307 -3.74 4.43 -23.82
C ARG A 307 -2.64 3.77 -22.99
N ALA A 308 -2.65 2.44 -22.95
CA ALA A 308 -1.53 1.63 -22.50
C ALA A 308 -1.05 0.76 -23.66
N ASP A 309 0.26 0.52 -23.73
CA ASP A 309 0.89 -0.27 -24.78
C ASP A 309 1.42 -1.58 -24.19
N ASP A 310 1.21 -2.70 -24.88
CA ASP A 310 1.79 -3.98 -24.45
C ASP A 310 3.32 -3.90 -24.58
N GLU A 311 4.03 -4.22 -23.51
CA GLU A 311 5.47 -4.43 -23.54
C GLU A 311 5.79 -5.72 -24.31
N ASP A 312 6.88 -5.72 -25.07
CA ASP A 312 7.24 -6.79 -25.99
C ASP A 312 7.39 -8.15 -25.24
N SER A 313 6.53 -9.15 -25.50
CA SER A 313 6.82 -10.54 -25.16
C SER A 313 7.89 -11.14 -26.08
N GLU A 314 9.07 -10.52 -26.19
CA GLU A 314 10.30 -11.11 -26.76
C GLU A 314 11.54 -10.47 -26.09
N GLY A 315 11.82 -10.88 -24.86
CA GLY A 315 13.12 -10.74 -24.19
C GLY A 315 13.76 -12.11 -23.97
N GLY A 316 13.77 -12.98 -24.98
CA GLY A 316 14.65 -14.13 -24.97
C GLY A 316 16.09 -13.65 -25.20
N GLU A 317 16.91 -13.75 -24.16
CA GLU A 317 18.38 -13.72 -24.13
C GLU A 317 19.07 -13.16 -25.39
N GLU A 318 19.47 -11.89 -25.36
CA GLU A 318 20.72 -11.48 -26.01
C GLU A 318 21.48 -10.55 -25.04
N ALA A 319 22.53 -11.10 -24.43
CA ALA A 319 23.52 -10.36 -23.69
C ALA A 319 24.11 -9.25 -24.59
N VAL A 320 23.82 -8.00 -24.26
CA VAL A 320 24.41 -6.85 -24.94
C VAL A 320 25.70 -6.50 -24.19
N ASP A 321 26.81 -6.87 -24.80
CA ASP A 321 28.17 -6.62 -24.34
C ASP A 321 28.38 -5.11 -24.09
N ALA A 322 28.50 -4.74 -22.82
CA ALA A 322 28.69 -3.37 -22.37
C ALA A 322 30.15 -2.96 -22.59
N SER A 323 30.52 -2.66 -23.82
CA SER A 323 31.69 -1.83 -24.07
C SER A 323 31.49 -0.83 -25.20
N THR A 324 31.69 0.43 -24.85
CA THR A 324 32.07 1.54 -25.74
C THR A 324 30.96 2.37 -26.39
N ILE A 325 30.38 3.34 -25.67
CA ILE A 325 30.04 4.65 -26.26
C ILE A 325 30.30 5.79 -25.25
N VAL A 326 31.51 6.36 -25.28
CA VAL A 326 31.78 7.70 -24.73
C VAL A 326 31.47 8.73 -25.82
N ARG A 327 30.56 9.67 -25.57
CA ARG A 327 30.40 10.88 -26.41
C ARG A 327 30.74 12.14 -25.61
N ARG A 328 31.87 12.75 -25.94
CA ARG A 328 32.14 14.18 -25.70
C ARG A 328 31.20 15.02 -26.56
N ALA A 329 30.60 16.05 -26.00
CA ALA A 329 29.98 17.13 -26.77
C ALA A 329 30.41 18.49 -26.19
N GLU A 330 31.08 19.29 -27.02
CA GLU A 330 31.32 20.72 -26.82
C GLU A 330 30.16 21.51 -27.45
N GLY A 331 29.43 22.30 -26.65
CA GLY A 331 28.39 23.23 -27.12
C GLY A 331 27.46 23.74 -25.99
N PRO A 332 26.95 24.99 -26.06
CA PRO A 332 26.30 25.63 -24.91
C PRO A 332 24.85 25.13 -24.71
N LEU A 333 24.59 24.65 -23.49
CA LEU A 333 23.30 24.15 -23.01
C LEU A 333 22.38 25.32 -22.60
N ASN A 334 21.28 25.51 -23.33
CA ASN A 334 20.11 26.24 -22.84
C ASN A 334 18.86 25.46 -23.24
N GLY A 335 18.42 24.57 -22.35
CA GLY A 335 17.19 23.80 -22.46
C GLY A 335 17.04 22.89 -21.23
N ILE A 336 15.90 22.99 -20.54
CA ILE A 336 15.55 22.16 -19.38
C ILE A 336 15.32 20.71 -19.89
N PRO A 337 15.99 19.68 -19.35
CA PRO A 337 15.88 18.32 -19.88
C PRO A 337 14.58 17.66 -19.41
N ILE A 338 13.69 17.38 -20.36
CA ILE A 338 12.54 16.48 -20.20
C ILE A 338 12.71 15.39 -21.26
N GLY A 339 12.83 14.14 -20.80
CA GLY A 339 12.51 12.92 -21.56
C GLY A 339 13.37 12.58 -22.77
N HIS A 340 13.97 11.39 -22.76
CA HIS A 340 14.62 10.77 -23.92
C HIS A 340 13.61 10.56 -25.06
N PHE A 341 13.72 11.38 -26.11
CA PHE A 341 13.13 11.10 -27.41
C PHE A 341 14.21 11.21 -28.48
N GLN A 342 14.59 10.08 -29.08
CA GLN A 342 14.88 9.98 -30.51
C GLN A 342 15.03 8.52 -30.96
N ASN A 343 13.98 8.03 -31.62
CA ASN A 343 14.01 6.88 -32.53
C ASN A 343 15.15 7.04 -33.54
N GLN A 344 16.20 6.21 -33.45
CA GLN A 344 17.04 5.92 -34.60
C GLN A 344 16.66 4.55 -35.17
N ALA A 345 16.06 4.61 -36.36
CA ALA A 345 15.67 3.45 -37.15
C ALA A 345 16.90 2.66 -37.61
N SER A 346 17.23 1.58 -36.89
CA SER A 346 18.09 0.52 -37.40
C SER A 346 17.26 -0.42 -38.27
N ARG A 347 17.48 -0.31 -39.59
CA ARG A 347 16.87 -1.18 -40.60
C ARG A 347 17.57 -2.55 -40.58
N SER A 348 16.94 -3.52 -39.92
CA SER A 348 17.19 -4.94 -40.15
C SER A 348 15.92 -5.58 -40.72
N SER A 349 15.94 -5.86 -42.03
CA SER A 349 14.85 -6.53 -42.73
C SER A 349 14.99 -8.04 -42.57
N SER A 350 14.22 -8.66 -41.67
CA SER A 350 13.68 -10.04 -41.75
C SER A 350 13.37 -10.65 -40.37
N ARG A 351 12.45 -10.05 -39.62
CA ARG A 351 11.61 -10.79 -38.67
C ARG A 351 10.24 -10.14 -38.71
N GLN A 352 9.20 -10.92 -39.00
CA GLN A 352 7.81 -10.44 -38.85
C GLN A 352 7.59 -10.21 -37.36
N ARG A 353 7.90 -9.01 -36.86
CA ARG A 353 7.50 -8.57 -35.52
C ARG A 353 5.98 -8.70 -35.46
N LYS A 354 5.46 -9.42 -34.45
CA LYS A 354 4.04 -9.36 -34.14
C LYS A 354 3.66 -7.88 -33.95
N PRO A 355 2.53 -7.41 -34.49
CA PRO A 355 2.14 -6.02 -34.33
C PRO A 355 1.96 -5.73 -32.84
N LYS A 356 2.68 -4.72 -32.33
CA LYS A 356 2.48 -4.21 -30.97
C LYS A 356 1.01 -3.83 -30.81
N ARG A 357 0.44 -4.17 -29.66
CA ARG A 357 -0.95 -3.89 -29.35
C ARG A 357 -1.03 -2.80 -28.30
N SER A 358 -2.03 -1.94 -28.45
CA SER A 358 -2.37 -0.90 -27.51
C SER A 358 -3.81 -1.07 -27.10
N VAL A 359 -4.10 -0.81 -25.83
CA VAL A 359 -5.46 -0.81 -25.31
C VAL A 359 -5.86 0.62 -24.97
N LEU A 360 -6.97 1.07 -25.53
CA LEU A 360 -7.56 2.37 -25.21
C LEU A 360 -8.76 2.18 -24.30
N PHE A 361 -8.77 2.92 -23.19
CA PHE A 361 -9.81 2.90 -22.17
C PHE A 361 -10.63 4.20 -22.22
N PRO A 362 -11.94 4.14 -22.53
CA PRO A 362 -12.81 5.31 -22.51
C PRO A 362 -13.16 5.70 -21.07
N CYS A 363 -12.60 6.81 -20.60
CA CYS A 363 -12.59 7.21 -19.20
C CYS A 363 -13.30 8.56 -19.00
N HIS A 364 -13.47 8.92 -17.72
CA HIS A 364 -14.07 10.16 -17.26
C HIS A 364 -13.01 11.01 -16.57
N ARG A 365 -12.74 12.22 -17.07
CA ARG A 365 -11.82 13.19 -16.45
C ARG A 365 -12.17 13.35 -14.98
N ALA A 366 -13.46 13.46 -14.66
CA ALA A 366 -13.99 13.52 -13.29
C ALA A 366 -13.40 12.46 -12.33
N MET A 367 -13.18 11.22 -12.79
CA MET A 367 -12.57 10.18 -11.96
C MET A 367 -11.05 10.20 -11.99
N LEU A 368 -10.46 10.57 -13.13
CA LEU A 368 -9.00 10.70 -13.27
C LEU A 368 -8.41 11.83 -12.42
N LEU A 369 -9.19 12.86 -12.08
CA LEU A 369 -8.77 13.95 -11.18
C LEU A 369 -8.33 13.50 -9.77
N ARG A 370 -8.52 12.23 -9.41
CA ARG A 370 -7.94 11.64 -8.19
C ARG A 370 -6.43 11.43 -8.28
N SER A 371 -5.85 11.55 -9.47
CA SER A 371 -4.41 11.69 -9.69
C SER A 371 -4.08 13.17 -9.88
N GLU A 372 -3.05 13.64 -9.17
CA GLU A 372 -2.59 15.03 -9.28
C GLU A 372 -2.05 15.35 -10.69
N VAL A 373 -1.40 14.37 -11.33
CA VAL A 373 -0.91 14.49 -12.71
C VAL A 373 -2.05 14.74 -13.68
N PHE A 374 -3.14 13.98 -13.61
CA PHE A 374 -4.30 14.23 -14.45
C PHE A 374 -5.01 15.54 -14.08
N ALA A 375 -5.08 15.88 -12.79
CA ALA A 375 -5.70 17.14 -12.36
C ALA A 375 -4.98 18.37 -12.92
N THR A 376 -3.64 18.37 -12.89
CA THR A 376 -2.81 19.43 -13.45
C THR A 376 -2.86 19.43 -14.98
N MET A 377 -2.77 18.28 -15.62
CA MET A 377 -2.89 18.12 -17.08
C MET A 377 -4.21 18.69 -17.61
N PHE A 378 -5.33 18.34 -16.98
CA PHE A 378 -6.66 18.76 -17.44
C PHE A 378 -7.01 20.21 -17.10
N ALA A 379 -6.35 20.81 -16.11
CA ALA A 379 -6.47 22.24 -15.81
C ALA A 379 -5.62 23.11 -16.75
N SER A 380 -4.65 22.51 -17.44
CA SER A 380 -3.72 23.20 -18.32
C SER A 380 -4.37 23.64 -19.65
N PRO A 381 -3.89 24.74 -20.28
CA PRO A 381 -4.31 25.12 -21.63
C PRO A 381 -3.82 24.18 -22.75
N PHE A 382 -3.06 23.12 -22.45
CA PHE A 382 -2.59 22.15 -23.44
C PHE A 382 -3.74 21.33 -24.07
N ARG A 383 -3.43 20.61 -25.15
CA ARG A 383 -4.39 19.88 -25.99
C ARG A 383 -5.28 18.93 -25.18
N GLU A 384 -4.72 18.28 -24.17
CA GLU A 384 -5.38 17.34 -23.27
C GLU A 384 -6.43 18.03 -22.38
N GLY A 385 -6.25 19.32 -22.10
CA GLY A 385 -7.19 20.16 -21.37
C GLY A 385 -8.36 20.66 -22.22
N GLN A 386 -8.18 20.73 -23.54
CA GLN A 386 -9.08 21.36 -24.49
C GLN A 386 -10.20 20.44 -25.00
N GLU A 387 -11.34 21.06 -25.33
CA GLU A 387 -12.46 20.37 -25.93
C GLU A 387 -12.26 20.15 -27.43
N SER A 388 -12.59 18.95 -27.89
CA SER A 388 -12.51 18.56 -29.30
C SER A 388 -13.70 17.68 -29.68
N LYS A 389 -13.98 17.56 -30.98
CA LYS A 389 -15.04 16.70 -31.52
C LYS A 389 -14.86 15.24 -31.11
N HIS A 390 -13.61 14.78 -31.09
CA HIS A 390 -13.26 13.43 -30.70
C HIS A 390 -12.51 13.44 -29.37
N LEU A 391 -12.59 12.33 -28.63
CA LEU A 391 -11.89 12.19 -27.35
C LEU A 391 -10.38 12.28 -27.56
N GLN A 392 -9.70 13.01 -26.67
CA GLN A 392 -8.25 13.08 -26.67
C GLN A 392 -7.67 11.76 -26.15
N ILE A 393 -6.59 11.30 -26.78
CA ILE A 393 -5.87 10.09 -26.38
C ILE A 393 -4.65 10.50 -25.55
N VAL A 394 -4.60 10.05 -24.31
CA VAL A 394 -3.51 10.30 -23.35
C VAL A 394 -2.75 8.99 -23.12
N PRO A 395 -1.49 8.87 -23.56
CA PRO A 395 -0.68 7.69 -23.26
C PRO A 395 -0.28 7.67 -21.78
N VAL A 396 -0.29 6.48 -21.20
CA VAL A 396 0.22 6.17 -19.86
C VAL A 396 1.29 5.10 -20.05
N ASP A 397 2.46 5.35 -19.45
CA ASP A 397 3.63 4.47 -19.56
C ASP A 397 3.47 3.29 -18.59
N CYS A 398 2.63 2.33 -18.98
CA CYS A 398 2.44 1.05 -18.31
C CYS A 398 1.72 0.06 -19.23
N SER A 399 1.72 -1.20 -18.82
CA SER A 399 1.00 -2.30 -19.44
C SER A 399 -0.52 -2.11 -19.32
N PRO A 400 -1.30 -2.67 -20.25
CA PRO A 400 -2.76 -2.59 -20.17
C PRO A 400 -3.38 -3.22 -18.92
N GLU A 401 -2.72 -4.23 -18.34
CA GLU A 401 -3.14 -4.85 -17.08
C GLU A 401 -2.98 -3.86 -15.91
N VAL A 402 -1.82 -3.20 -15.83
CA VAL A 402 -1.56 -2.19 -14.80
C VAL A 402 -2.47 -0.97 -14.95
N LEU A 403 -2.73 -0.51 -16.17
CA LEU A 403 -3.68 0.57 -16.39
C LEU A 403 -5.11 0.20 -15.93
N GLU A 404 -5.53 -1.05 -16.11
CA GLU A 404 -6.82 -1.54 -15.59
C GLU A 404 -6.86 -1.55 -14.05
N ILE A 405 -5.76 -1.95 -13.39
CA ILE A 405 -5.62 -1.89 -11.92
C ILE A 405 -5.72 -0.45 -11.42
N ILE A 406 -4.99 0.48 -12.05
CA ILE A 406 -5.02 1.92 -11.73
C ILE A 406 -6.42 2.49 -11.91
N LEU A 407 -7.07 2.19 -13.03
CA LEU A 407 -8.44 2.64 -13.28
C LEU A 407 -9.41 2.06 -12.26
N THR A 408 -9.29 0.78 -11.91
CA THR A 408 -10.11 0.18 -10.86
C THR A 408 -9.94 0.94 -9.54
N PHE A 409 -8.69 1.26 -9.15
CA PHE A 409 -8.42 2.08 -7.97
C PHE A 409 -9.07 3.46 -8.04
N LEU A 410 -8.92 4.16 -9.16
CA LEU A 410 -9.46 5.51 -9.36
C LEU A 410 -10.99 5.53 -9.35
N TYR A 411 -11.66 4.47 -9.80
CA TYR A 411 -13.13 4.40 -9.77
C TYR A 411 -13.69 3.88 -8.44
N THR A 412 -12.95 3.03 -7.72
CA THR A 412 -13.55 2.24 -6.63
C THR A 412 -12.77 2.22 -5.31
N GLU A 413 -11.62 2.88 -5.20
CA GLU A 413 -10.71 2.84 -4.02
C GLU A 413 -10.17 1.42 -3.71
N LYS A 414 -10.42 0.46 -4.61
CA LYS A 414 -9.99 -0.94 -4.50
C LYS A 414 -9.01 -1.25 -5.60
N ALA A 415 -7.97 -2.00 -5.26
CA ALA A 415 -6.99 -2.52 -6.20
C ALA A 415 -6.40 -3.77 -5.57
N ASP A 416 -6.74 -4.91 -6.17
CA ASP A 416 -6.15 -6.20 -5.86
C ASP A 416 -5.32 -6.57 -7.08
N PHE A 417 -4.05 -6.90 -6.87
CA PHE A 417 -3.13 -7.23 -7.96
C PHE A 417 -2.06 -8.23 -7.47
N PRO A 418 -1.61 -9.12 -8.36
CA PRO A 418 -0.62 -10.14 -8.01
C PRO A 418 0.79 -9.56 -7.91
N LEU A 419 1.67 -10.27 -7.22
CA LEU A 419 3.04 -9.84 -6.93
C LEU A 419 3.85 -9.51 -8.19
N ASN A 420 3.74 -10.33 -9.24
CA ASN A 420 4.45 -10.14 -10.51
C ASN A 420 4.12 -8.81 -11.22
N THR A 421 2.98 -8.19 -10.90
CA THR A 421 2.62 -6.84 -11.41
C THR A 421 2.90 -5.72 -10.42
N ALA A 422 3.28 -6.05 -9.18
CA ALA A 422 3.33 -5.08 -8.08
C ALA A 422 4.41 -4.00 -8.31
N LEU A 423 5.55 -4.36 -8.89
CA LEU A 423 6.62 -3.42 -9.21
C LEU A 423 6.18 -2.38 -10.26
N GLU A 424 5.54 -2.85 -11.32
CA GLU A 424 5.02 -1.99 -12.38
C GLU A 424 3.86 -1.11 -11.86
N VAL A 425 2.98 -1.66 -11.01
CA VAL A 425 1.94 -0.88 -10.31
C VAL A 425 2.56 0.19 -9.41
N LEU A 426 3.64 -0.12 -8.69
CA LEU A 426 4.36 0.83 -7.84
C LEU A 426 4.89 2.00 -8.68
N GLN A 427 5.60 1.71 -9.78
CA GLN A 427 6.16 2.70 -10.69
C GLN A 427 5.08 3.56 -11.33
N ALA A 428 4.02 2.94 -11.85
CA ALA A 428 2.92 3.67 -12.50
C ALA A 428 2.10 4.50 -11.50
N ALA A 429 1.91 4.01 -10.27
CA ALA A 429 1.27 4.78 -9.20
C ALA A 429 2.12 5.98 -8.76
N ASP A 430 3.44 5.82 -8.69
CA ASP A 430 4.36 6.94 -8.43
C ASP A 430 4.33 7.96 -9.59
N MET A 431 4.44 7.51 -10.85
CA MET A 431 4.35 8.38 -12.02
C MET A 431 3.05 9.20 -12.04
N LEU A 432 1.93 8.62 -11.61
CA LEU A 432 0.62 9.29 -11.58
C LEU A 432 0.32 10.02 -10.26
N PHE A 433 1.25 10.06 -9.30
CA PHE A 433 1.05 10.59 -7.95
C PHE A 433 -0.20 10.03 -7.25
N ILE A 434 -0.34 8.71 -7.24
CA ILE A 434 -1.40 7.96 -6.54
C ILE A 434 -0.81 7.30 -5.29
N GLU A 435 -0.55 8.12 -4.27
CA GLU A 435 0.22 7.74 -3.06
C GLU A 435 -0.33 6.49 -2.35
N LYS A 436 -1.65 6.38 -2.19
CA LYS A 436 -2.28 5.22 -1.55
C LYS A 436 -2.04 3.91 -2.32
N LEU A 437 -2.05 3.96 -3.66
CA LEU A 437 -1.82 2.77 -4.48
C LEU A 437 -0.33 2.38 -4.46
N LYS A 438 0.56 3.38 -4.51
CA LYS A 438 2.00 3.22 -4.32
C LYS A 438 2.32 2.54 -2.98
N GLN A 439 1.75 3.02 -1.88
CA GLN A 439 1.93 2.41 -0.56
C GLN A 439 1.43 0.97 -0.50
N ARG A 440 0.29 0.66 -1.13
CA ARG A 440 -0.23 -0.72 -1.22
C ARG A 440 0.70 -1.64 -2.01
N ALA A 441 1.24 -1.16 -3.12
CA ALA A 441 2.21 -1.94 -3.92
C ALA A 441 3.50 -2.19 -3.14
N ALA A 442 4.05 -1.15 -2.49
CA ALA A 442 5.23 -1.29 -1.64
C ALA A 442 5.01 -2.25 -0.46
N LEU A 443 3.84 -2.18 0.16
CA LEU A 443 3.44 -3.12 1.21
C LEU A 443 3.45 -4.55 0.66
N LEU A 444 2.79 -4.81 -0.47
CA LEU A 444 2.71 -6.14 -1.07
C LEU A 444 4.10 -6.72 -1.43
N ILE A 445 5.01 -5.89 -1.95
CA ILE A 445 6.38 -6.29 -2.28
C ILE A 445 7.17 -6.63 -1.01
N SER A 446 7.15 -5.73 -0.02
CA SER A 446 7.97 -5.87 1.21
C SER A 446 7.47 -6.92 2.20
N THR A 447 6.23 -7.42 2.08
CA THR A 447 5.71 -8.43 3.03
C THR A 447 6.12 -9.85 2.71
N LEU A 448 6.49 -10.16 1.46
CA LEU A 448 6.78 -11.53 1.03
C LEU A 448 8.20 -12.01 1.35
N GLY A 449 9.15 -11.11 1.57
CA GLY A 449 10.50 -11.48 2.05
C GLY A 449 10.67 -11.48 3.57
N ASN A 450 9.64 -11.14 4.35
CA ASN A 450 9.67 -11.16 5.82
C ASN A 450 9.34 -12.54 6.43
N GLY A 451 9.06 -13.56 5.61
CA GLY A 451 8.93 -14.92 6.09
C GLY A 451 10.28 -15.40 6.63
N GLY A 452 10.51 -15.25 7.93
CA GLY A 452 11.61 -15.92 8.61
C GLY A 452 11.51 -17.42 8.35
N ALA A 453 12.39 -17.95 7.50
CA ALA A 453 12.74 -19.36 7.29
C ALA A 453 11.64 -20.46 7.24
N GLY A 454 10.35 -20.16 7.37
CA GLY A 454 9.33 -21.17 7.70
C GLY A 454 8.30 -21.48 6.62
N VAL A 455 8.11 -20.62 5.61
CA VAL A 455 7.07 -20.82 4.58
C VAL A 455 7.64 -21.29 3.24
N VAL A 456 8.95 -21.12 2.98
CA VAL A 456 9.58 -21.75 1.81
C VAL A 456 9.44 -23.29 1.90
N GLU A 457 9.24 -23.86 3.08
CA GLU A 457 8.97 -25.30 3.26
C GLU A 457 7.48 -25.70 3.11
N ALA A 458 6.53 -24.79 3.31
CA ALA A 458 5.10 -25.14 3.44
C ALA A 458 4.32 -25.10 2.12
N GLU A 459 4.60 -24.13 1.24
CA GLU A 459 4.03 -24.10 -0.13
C GLU A 459 4.89 -24.90 -1.12
N ASN A 460 6.07 -25.34 -0.69
CA ASN A 460 7.05 -25.98 -1.55
C ASN A 460 7.78 -27.12 -0.81
N PRO A 461 7.10 -28.25 -0.53
CA PRO A 461 7.67 -29.41 0.18
C PRO A 461 8.81 -30.11 -0.60
N ARG A 462 9.18 -29.59 -1.78
CA ARG A 462 10.22 -30.07 -2.68
C ARG A 462 11.30 -29.03 -3.02
N GLY A 463 11.14 -27.75 -2.67
CA GLY A 463 12.12 -26.70 -2.96
C GLY A 463 12.19 -26.22 -4.42
N ASP A 464 11.10 -26.30 -5.21
CA ASP A 464 11.08 -25.99 -6.66
C ASP A 464 10.79 -24.53 -7.10
N THR A 465 10.33 -23.59 -6.26
CA THR A 465 10.25 -22.15 -6.59
C THR A 465 10.76 -21.27 -5.45
N ASP A 466 11.88 -20.58 -5.67
CA ASP A 466 12.42 -19.57 -4.75
C ASP A 466 11.65 -18.25 -4.95
N VAL A 467 11.57 -17.39 -3.92
CA VAL A 467 10.97 -16.03 -4.05
C VAL A 467 11.66 -15.21 -5.17
N GLU A 468 12.92 -15.55 -5.44
CA GLU A 468 13.78 -15.05 -6.52
C GLU A 468 13.20 -15.34 -7.92
N ASP A 469 12.38 -16.39 -8.09
CA ASP A 469 11.74 -16.72 -9.37
C ASP A 469 10.56 -15.79 -9.72
N VAL A 470 10.07 -14.99 -8.75
CA VAL A 470 8.87 -14.15 -8.92
C VAL A 470 9.19 -12.66 -8.98
N ILE A 471 10.18 -12.20 -8.21
CA ILE A 471 10.65 -10.80 -8.21
C ILE A 471 12.17 -10.78 -8.01
N ASP A 472 12.86 -10.04 -8.87
CA ASP A 472 14.27 -9.71 -8.71
C ASP A 472 14.46 -8.65 -7.60
N ILE A 473 15.29 -8.97 -6.61
CA ILE A 473 15.55 -8.09 -5.48
C ILE A 473 16.30 -6.81 -5.90
N TYR A 474 17.11 -6.87 -6.95
CA TYR A 474 17.80 -5.70 -7.49
C TYR A 474 16.82 -4.71 -8.10
N ASP A 475 15.80 -5.22 -8.80
CA ASP A 475 14.71 -4.38 -9.34
C ASP A 475 13.87 -3.76 -8.24
N VAL A 476 13.62 -4.49 -7.14
CA VAL A 476 12.94 -3.93 -5.96
C VAL A 476 13.76 -2.80 -5.34
N LEU A 477 15.07 -2.97 -5.21
CA LEU A 477 15.95 -1.97 -4.64
C LEU A 477 16.01 -0.72 -5.52
N ARG A 478 16.22 -0.88 -6.84
CA ARG A 478 16.17 0.23 -7.82
C ARG A 478 14.82 0.94 -7.78
N ALA A 479 13.71 0.21 -7.73
CA ALA A 479 12.39 0.81 -7.61
C ALA A 479 12.19 1.53 -6.27
N GLY A 480 12.73 1.02 -5.16
CA GLY A 480 12.78 1.69 -3.87
C GLY A 480 13.45 3.06 -3.99
N TRP A 481 14.59 3.12 -4.67
CA TRP A 481 15.35 4.33 -4.93
C TRP A 481 14.62 5.33 -5.83
N ASP A 482 14.08 4.86 -6.96
CA ASP A 482 13.40 5.70 -7.95
C ASP A 482 12.12 6.30 -7.38
N THR A 483 11.33 5.48 -6.68
CA THR A 483 10.06 5.87 -6.08
C THR A 483 10.22 6.47 -4.68
N ARG A 484 11.44 6.49 -4.12
CA ARG A 484 11.76 7.01 -2.78
C ARG A 484 10.94 6.34 -1.68
N VAL A 485 10.80 5.03 -1.78
CA VAL A 485 10.10 4.21 -0.77
C VAL A 485 11.13 3.50 0.08
N GLN A 486 11.51 4.14 1.19
CA GLN A 486 12.51 3.62 2.14
C GLN A 486 12.21 2.20 2.61
N ARG A 487 10.93 1.86 2.79
CA ARG A 487 10.48 0.51 3.17
C ARG A 487 10.98 -0.58 2.19
N LEU A 488 11.09 -0.28 0.90
CA LEU A 488 11.60 -1.23 -0.10
C LEU A 488 13.13 -1.31 -0.06
N GLU A 489 13.80 -0.20 0.23
CA GLU A 489 15.26 -0.15 0.41
C GLU A 489 15.68 -1.02 1.61
N GLU A 490 15.06 -0.78 2.77
CA GLU A 490 15.27 -1.57 4.00
C GLU A 490 14.92 -3.05 3.79
N PHE A 491 13.83 -3.32 3.07
CA PHE A 491 13.43 -4.67 2.72
C PHE A 491 14.48 -5.37 1.87
N ALA A 492 14.97 -4.73 0.80
CA ALA A 492 15.94 -5.31 -0.10
C ALA A 492 17.30 -5.52 0.59
N ALA A 493 17.78 -4.52 1.34
CA ALA A 493 19.02 -4.64 2.12
C ALA A 493 18.94 -5.80 3.13
N ARG A 494 17.82 -5.91 3.86
CA ARG A 494 17.60 -7.03 4.78
C ARG A 494 17.53 -8.38 4.06
N PHE A 495 16.82 -8.44 2.93
CA PHE A 495 16.68 -9.66 2.14
C PHE A 495 18.04 -10.17 1.65
N ILE A 496 18.88 -9.27 1.14
CA ILE A 496 20.24 -9.56 0.70
C ILE A 496 21.10 -9.98 1.91
N ALA A 497 21.08 -9.25 3.02
CA ALA A 497 21.87 -9.58 4.21
C ALA A 497 21.57 -11.00 4.76
N HIS A 498 20.31 -11.44 4.70
CA HIS A 498 19.91 -12.77 5.16
C HIS A 498 20.36 -13.92 4.24
N ARG A 499 20.78 -13.61 3.02
CA ARG A 499 21.22 -14.58 2.00
C ARG A 499 22.52 -14.14 1.35
N LEU A 500 23.34 -13.37 2.08
CA LEU A 500 24.49 -12.68 1.52
C LEU A 500 25.47 -13.64 0.85
N GLU A 501 25.52 -14.90 1.29
CA GLU A 501 26.37 -15.94 0.69
C GLU A 501 26.05 -16.17 -0.81
N ARG A 502 24.81 -15.92 -1.23
CA ARG A 502 24.36 -16.05 -2.63
C ARG A 502 24.68 -14.81 -3.46
N TYR A 503 24.64 -13.62 -2.86
CA TYR A 503 24.72 -12.33 -3.56
C TYR A 503 26.13 -11.75 -3.61
N ILE A 504 26.98 -12.04 -2.62
CA ILE A 504 28.27 -11.36 -2.46
C ILE A 504 29.24 -11.56 -3.63
N ASP A 505 29.15 -12.70 -4.29
CA ASP A 505 29.99 -13.08 -5.44
C ASP A 505 29.28 -12.78 -6.79
N ASP A 506 28.05 -12.26 -6.77
CA ASP A 506 27.26 -11.91 -7.96
C ASP A 506 27.80 -10.62 -8.62
N PRO A 507 28.14 -10.62 -9.92
CA PRO A 507 28.54 -9.39 -10.62
C PRO A 507 27.46 -8.30 -10.59
N GLU A 508 26.17 -8.64 -10.61
CA GLU A 508 25.09 -7.64 -10.57
C GLU A 508 25.02 -6.95 -9.20
N PHE A 509 25.29 -7.68 -8.10
CA PHE A 509 25.41 -7.08 -6.78
C PHE A 509 26.50 -6.00 -6.75
N LYS A 510 27.65 -6.25 -7.39
CA LYS A 510 28.73 -5.26 -7.50
C LYS A 510 28.29 -4.00 -8.25
N GLU A 511 27.51 -4.15 -9.33
CA GLU A 511 26.96 -2.99 -10.04
C GLU A 511 25.99 -2.18 -9.18
N ILE A 512 25.07 -2.86 -8.47
CA ILE A 512 24.13 -2.23 -7.55
C ILE A 512 24.84 -1.46 -6.42
N VAL A 513 25.94 -2.00 -5.89
CA VAL A 513 26.76 -1.31 -4.88
C VAL A 513 27.41 -0.06 -5.47
N ARG A 514 27.89 -0.10 -6.72
CA ARG A 514 28.40 1.10 -7.42
C ARG A 514 27.29 2.12 -7.66
N GLU A 515 26.09 1.70 -8.05
CA GLU A 515 24.93 2.57 -8.21
C GLU A 515 24.58 3.27 -6.90
N SER A 516 24.49 2.51 -5.79
CA SER A 516 24.28 3.06 -4.44
C SER A 516 25.35 4.10 -4.09
N ALA A 517 26.63 3.78 -4.32
CA ALA A 517 27.75 4.68 -4.04
C ALA A 517 27.77 5.95 -4.91
N ALA A 518 27.12 5.94 -6.08
CA ALA A 518 27.04 7.07 -7.00
C ALA A 518 25.89 8.03 -6.66
N ARG A 519 24.86 7.58 -5.93
CA ARG A 519 23.69 8.40 -5.56
C ARG A 519 24.04 9.52 -4.56
N VAL A 520 25.15 9.40 -3.83
CA VAL A 520 25.62 10.42 -2.88
C VAL A 520 26.43 11.51 -3.61
N LEU A 521 25.76 12.62 -3.95
CA LEU A 521 26.33 13.76 -4.71
C LEU A 521 27.35 14.62 -3.95
N ALA A 522 27.38 14.57 -2.62
CA ALA A 522 28.24 15.42 -1.78
C ALA A 522 29.13 14.56 -0.86
N ARG A 523 30.16 13.93 -1.44
CA ARG A 523 31.16 13.11 -0.72
C ARG A 523 32.15 13.93 0.13
N GLN A 524 31.68 14.84 0.98
CA GLN A 524 32.60 15.59 1.84
C GLN A 524 32.72 15.07 3.28
N GLU A 525 31.84 14.17 3.76
CA GLU A 525 31.91 13.76 5.19
C GLU A 525 31.58 12.28 5.53
N THR A 526 31.31 11.38 4.58
CA THR A 526 31.03 9.96 4.89
C THR A 526 31.75 9.00 3.95
N ASP A 527 32.67 8.18 4.48
CA ASP A 527 33.35 7.07 3.77
C ASP A 527 32.43 5.85 3.57
N THR A 528 31.11 6.01 3.74
CA THR A 528 30.18 4.88 3.83
C THR A 528 29.21 4.82 2.65
N VAL A 529 28.89 3.59 2.22
CA VAL A 529 27.91 3.29 1.18
C VAL A 529 26.63 2.84 1.88
N GLU A 530 25.55 3.62 1.74
CA GLU A 530 24.28 3.43 2.46
C GLU A 530 23.78 1.97 2.40
N LEU A 531 23.74 1.38 1.19
CA LEU A 531 23.31 -0.02 1.02
C LEU A 531 24.19 -1.01 1.80
N ILE A 532 25.50 -0.77 1.85
CA ILE A 532 26.44 -1.66 2.54
C ILE A 532 26.30 -1.50 4.06
N ASP A 533 26.07 -0.28 4.54
CA ASP A 533 25.81 -0.03 5.96
C ASP A 533 24.51 -0.73 6.40
N ASP A 534 23.44 -0.63 5.60
CA ASP A 534 22.18 -1.33 5.88
C ASP A 534 22.36 -2.84 5.87
N ILE A 535 23.10 -3.38 4.88
CA ILE A 535 23.41 -4.82 4.82
C ILE A 535 24.22 -5.24 6.06
N ARG A 536 25.25 -4.48 6.47
CA ARG A 536 26.04 -4.77 7.68
C ARG A 536 25.16 -4.74 8.93
N TYR A 537 24.26 -3.76 9.04
CA TYR A 537 23.29 -3.67 10.13
C TYR A 537 22.41 -4.92 10.20
N TYR A 538 21.74 -5.29 9.11
CA TYR A 538 20.85 -6.47 9.07
C TYR A 538 21.61 -7.80 9.18
N LEU A 539 22.85 -7.85 8.69
CA LEU A 539 23.73 -8.99 8.90
C LEU A 539 24.06 -9.14 10.38
N SER A 540 24.39 -8.04 11.06
CA SER A 540 24.60 -8.06 12.51
C SER A 540 23.33 -8.54 13.23
N GLU A 541 22.14 -8.07 12.85
CA GLU A 541 20.86 -8.47 13.43
C GLU A 541 20.58 -9.97 13.25
N ARG A 542 20.82 -10.51 12.05
CA ARG A 542 20.70 -11.95 11.73
C ARG A 542 21.49 -12.81 12.71
N PHE A 543 22.67 -12.36 13.10
CA PHE A 543 23.57 -13.09 13.99
C PHE A 543 23.37 -12.72 15.48
N ARG A 544 22.90 -11.49 15.79
CA ARG A 544 22.73 -10.93 17.14
C ARG A 544 21.76 -11.70 18.03
N LEU A 545 20.67 -12.23 17.46
CA LEU A 545 19.65 -12.99 18.19
C LEU A 545 20.16 -14.31 18.81
N ARG A 546 21.42 -14.69 18.59
CA ARG A 546 22.04 -15.89 19.20
C ARG A 546 23.18 -15.59 20.17
N PHE A 547 23.60 -14.33 20.33
CA PHE A 547 24.74 -13.96 21.21
C PHE A 547 24.34 -13.47 22.60
N GLU A 548 23.15 -12.88 22.76
CA GLU A 548 22.67 -12.37 24.06
C GLU A 548 22.54 -13.47 25.14
N ASP A 549 22.32 -14.74 24.75
CA ASP A 549 22.26 -15.88 25.69
C ASP A 549 23.65 -16.41 26.13
N SER A 550 24.75 -15.93 25.53
CA SER A 550 26.10 -16.48 25.72
C SER A 550 27.07 -15.58 26.51
N GLY A 551 26.72 -14.32 26.78
CA GLY A 551 27.59 -13.38 27.49
C GLY A 551 28.87 -13.01 26.74
N LEU A 552 28.91 -13.18 25.42
CA LEU A 552 30.05 -12.90 24.53
C LEU A 552 29.96 -11.52 23.85
N ASP A 553 29.35 -10.53 24.51
CA ASP A 553 29.26 -9.15 24.01
C ASP A 553 30.65 -8.55 23.67
N GLU A 554 31.71 -9.02 24.35
CA GLU A 554 33.09 -8.54 24.17
C GLU A 554 33.71 -8.91 22.81
N MET A 555 33.17 -9.87 22.07
CA MET A 555 33.74 -10.29 20.77
C MET A 555 33.39 -9.35 19.60
N MET A 556 32.43 -8.44 19.78
CA MET A 556 32.03 -7.46 18.78
C MET A 556 32.75 -6.11 18.93
N GLU A 557 33.43 -5.86 20.06
CA GLU A 557 33.99 -4.55 20.40
C GLU A 557 35.48 -4.36 20.04
N GLU A 558 36.19 -5.36 19.51
CA GLU A 558 37.60 -5.14 19.13
C GLU A 558 37.72 -4.35 17.81
N PRO A 559 38.33 -3.15 17.83
CA PRO A 559 38.56 -2.39 16.61
C PRO A 559 39.74 -2.98 15.83
N ILE A 560 39.61 -2.95 14.50
CA ILE A 560 40.64 -3.33 13.54
C ILE A 560 41.84 -2.37 13.69
N SER A 561 42.93 -2.82 14.30
CA SER A 561 44.25 -2.18 14.14
C SER A 561 45.42 -3.16 14.27
N ASN A 562 46.00 -3.46 13.11
CA ASN A 562 47.39 -3.74 12.74
C ASN A 562 48.43 -4.37 13.70
N GLU A 563 49.03 -5.43 13.14
CA GLU A 563 50.46 -5.73 13.02
C GLU A 563 51.25 -6.39 14.18
N LEU A 564 51.61 -7.65 13.93
CA LEU A 564 53.00 -8.15 13.87
C LEU A 564 54.05 -7.32 14.62
N THR A 565 54.26 -7.58 15.90
CA THR A 565 55.61 -7.62 16.50
C THR A 565 55.61 -8.54 17.71
N GLY A 566 56.40 -9.61 17.66
CA GLY A 566 56.75 -10.34 18.87
C GLY A 566 57.62 -9.45 19.75
N HIS A 567 57.50 -9.55 21.08
CA HIS A 567 58.60 -9.45 22.05
C HIS A 567 58.13 -9.99 23.41
N GLN A 568 59.09 -10.57 24.13
CA GLN A 568 58.97 -11.35 25.35
C GLN A 568 58.55 -10.53 26.59
N LYS A 569 57.92 -11.23 27.54
CA LYS A 569 57.78 -10.90 28.98
C LYS A 569 59.07 -10.31 29.60
N PRO A 570 58.96 -9.56 30.72
CA PRO A 570 59.13 -10.21 32.03
C PRO A 570 58.09 -9.80 33.09
N ASP A 571 57.97 -10.69 34.07
CA ASP A 571 57.17 -10.61 35.29
C ASP A 571 57.64 -9.49 36.24
N ASP A 572 56.77 -9.06 37.17
CA ASP A 572 57.17 -8.70 38.54
C ASP A 572 56.01 -8.89 39.54
N ASP A 573 56.42 -9.26 40.74
CA ASP A 573 55.74 -9.91 41.87
C ASP A 573 55.30 -8.90 42.97
N GLU A 574 54.68 -9.44 44.03
CA GLU A 574 54.27 -8.86 45.33
C GLU A 574 52.83 -8.28 45.36
N GLY A 575 51.83 -8.80 46.09
CA GLY A 575 51.79 -9.68 47.27
C GLY A 575 51.31 -8.88 48.49
N VAL A 576 50.08 -9.10 48.98
CA VAL A 576 49.66 -9.09 50.41
C VAL A 576 48.24 -9.69 50.55
N ASP A 577 48.18 -10.78 51.31
CA ASP A 577 47.00 -11.51 51.82
C ASP A 577 46.42 -10.84 53.08
N VAL A 578 45.12 -11.00 53.37
CA VAL A 578 44.52 -11.32 54.70
C VAL A 578 42.98 -11.38 54.62
N THR A 579 42.49 -12.63 54.51
CA THR A 579 41.37 -13.29 55.24
C THR A 579 39.88 -12.99 54.97
N SER A 580 39.27 -14.05 54.42
CA SER A 580 38.10 -14.84 54.88
C SER A 580 36.67 -14.28 54.79
N GLY A 581 35.94 -14.79 53.80
CA GLY A 581 34.48 -14.95 53.77
C GLY A 581 34.11 -16.00 52.71
N GLU A 582 33.53 -17.13 53.13
CA GLU A 582 33.30 -18.34 52.33
C GLU A 582 32.31 -18.15 51.16
N MET A 583 32.65 -18.71 50.00
CA MET A 583 31.74 -19.06 48.90
C MET A 583 31.88 -20.55 48.59
N PRO A 584 30.79 -21.28 48.25
CA PRO A 584 30.84 -22.71 48.03
C PRO A 584 31.45 -23.06 46.66
N ARG A 585 32.15 -24.20 46.65
CA ARG A 585 33.01 -24.72 45.59
C ARG A 585 32.26 -25.11 44.32
N GLN A 586 32.81 -24.72 43.17
CA GLN A 586 32.65 -25.41 41.89
C GLN A 586 33.31 -26.79 41.97
N GLU A 587 32.56 -27.85 41.69
CA GLU A 587 33.10 -29.16 41.37
C GLU A 587 33.46 -29.20 39.88
N GLN A 588 34.73 -29.50 39.59
CA GLN A 588 35.17 -29.95 38.28
C GLN A 588 35.08 -31.48 38.21
N HIS A 589 34.66 -31.97 37.04
CA HIS A 589 35.05 -33.19 36.31
C HIS A 589 33.85 -34.00 35.80
N PRO A 590 33.95 -34.78 34.71
CA PRO A 590 35.04 -34.88 33.71
C PRO A 590 34.57 -34.80 32.24
N THR A 591 35.54 -34.55 31.37
CA THR A 591 35.51 -34.90 29.95
C THR A 591 35.43 -36.42 29.77
N ASP A 592 34.38 -36.92 29.10
CA ASP A 592 34.41 -38.20 28.40
C ASP A 592 34.05 -37.94 26.91
N PRO A 593 34.88 -38.41 25.96
CA PRO A 593 34.59 -38.35 24.54
C PRO A 593 34.09 -39.71 24.06
N GLU A 594 32.84 -39.83 23.60
CA GLU A 594 32.49 -40.82 22.55
C GLU A 594 31.06 -40.65 21.99
N LEU A 595 31.03 -40.56 20.65
CA LEU A 595 29.96 -40.97 19.73
C LEU A 595 28.73 -40.05 19.64
N THR A 596 28.79 -38.97 18.85
CA THR A 596 28.43 -38.94 17.41
C THR A 596 27.15 -39.68 17.05
N GLU A 597 26.02 -38.98 17.16
CA GLU A 597 24.99 -38.93 16.11
C GLU A 597 24.60 -37.45 15.88
N GLY A 598 25.59 -36.62 15.53
CA GLY A 598 25.38 -35.23 15.13
C GLY A 598 26.42 -34.88 14.09
N GLY A 599 25.99 -34.43 12.91
CA GLY A 599 26.88 -34.13 11.79
C GLY A 599 27.98 -33.12 12.17
N VAL A 600 29.16 -33.25 11.56
CA VAL A 600 30.25 -32.29 11.73
C VAL A 600 29.76 -30.93 11.24
N VAL A 601 29.62 -29.98 12.16
CA VAL A 601 29.22 -28.60 11.87
C VAL A 601 30.39 -27.91 11.15
N ARG A 602 30.15 -27.30 9.98
CA ARG A 602 31.22 -26.70 9.14
C ARG A 602 30.90 -25.26 8.77
N THR A 603 31.88 -24.38 8.76
CA THR A 603 31.72 -22.98 8.31
C THR A 603 31.45 -22.90 6.80
N LEU A 604 31.10 -21.71 6.31
CA LEU A 604 30.90 -21.43 4.88
C LEU A 604 32.14 -21.79 4.03
N ASP A 605 33.34 -21.65 4.60
CA ASP A 605 34.61 -22.00 3.95
C ASP A 605 35.00 -23.49 4.14
N GLY A 606 34.16 -24.27 4.82
CA GLY A 606 34.32 -25.72 5.00
C GLY A 606 35.15 -26.14 6.21
N ASP A 607 35.59 -25.18 7.04
CA ASP A 607 36.33 -25.47 8.28
C ASP A 607 35.42 -26.11 9.33
N ILE A 608 35.98 -27.01 10.14
CA ILE A 608 35.25 -27.64 11.23
C ILE A 608 34.95 -26.59 12.31
N ALA A 609 33.67 -26.40 12.60
CA ALA A 609 33.19 -25.63 13.75
C ALA A 609 32.88 -26.63 14.88
N GLY A 610 33.24 -26.30 16.12
CA GLY A 610 32.98 -27.17 17.26
C GLY A 610 31.48 -27.31 17.53
N ASP A 611 30.76 -26.20 17.49
CA ASP A 611 29.31 -26.10 17.68
C ASP A 611 28.69 -25.06 16.70
N GLU A 612 27.35 -24.99 16.68
CA GLU A 612 26.59 -24.08 15.81
C GLU A 612 26.83 -22.60 16.13
N PHE A 613 27.11 -22.25 17.40
CA PHE A 613 27.39 -20.87 17.80
C PHE A 613 28.74 -20.38 17.27
N GLN A 614 29.78 -21.21 17.38
CA GLN A 614 31.10 -20.94 16.81
C GLN A 614 31.07 -20.92 15.28
N GLN A 615 30.23 -21.75 14.67
CA GLN A 615 29.99 -21.73 13.23
C GLN A 615 29.43 -20.37 12.81
N ASP A 616 28.38 -19.89 13.48
CA ASP A 616 27.73 -18.61 13.20
C ASP A 616 28.68 -17.41 13.40
N ALA A 617 29.45 -17.40 14.50
CA ALA A 617 30.44 -16.36 14.75
C ALA A 617 31.53 -16.32 13.67
N LYS A 618 32.01 -17.48 13.22
CA LYS A 618 32.98 -17.58 12.12
C LYS A 618 32.36 -17.15 10.79
N ASN A 619 31.14 -17.59 10.48
CA ASN A 619 30.43 -17.24 9.26
C ASN A 619 30.16 -15.73 9.17
N TYR A 620 29.78 -15.08 10.28
CA TYR A 620 29.62 -13.63 10.35
C TYR A 620 30.92 -12.90 9.97
N LYS A 621 32.06 -13.31 10.55
CA LYS A 621 33.38 -12.73 10.23
C LYS A 621 33.79 -12.96 8.77
N ILE A 622 33.54 -14.16 8.23
CA ILE A 622 33.80 -14.49 6.82
C ILE A 622 33.01 -13.55 5.90
N LEU A 623 31.71 -13.36 6.17
CA LEU A 623 30.85 -12.53 5.33
C LEU A 623 31.23 -11.04 5.39
N LEU A 624 31.59 -10.51 6.56
CA LEU A 624 32.13 -9.16 6.68
C LEU A 624 33.42 -8.99 5.87
N ALA A 625 34.36 -9.94 5.99
CA ALA A 625 35.61 -9.89 5.22
C ALA A 625 35.36 -9.93 3.71
N LYS A 626 34.36 -10.70 3.24
CA LYS A 626 33.96 -10.69 1.84
C LYS A 626 33.39 -9.34 1.39
N ILE A 627 32.58 -8.67 2.21
CA ILE A 627 32.10 -7.31 1.94
C ILE A 627 33.28 -6.36 1.78
N ASP A 628 34.24 -6.40 2.72
CA ASP A 628 35.38 -5.48 2.72
C ASP A 628 36.27 -5.70 1.49
N ASN A 629 36.57 -6.95 1.14
CA ASN A 629 37.31 -7.29 -0.08
C ASN A 629 36.59 -6.79 -1.34
N MET A 630 35.27 -6.99 -1.43
CA MET A 630 34.48 -6.47 -2.55
C MET A 630 34.56 -4.94 -2.62
N MET A 631 34.44 -4.25 -1.49
CA MET A 631 34.55 -2.79 -1.43
C MET A 631 35.93 -2.27 -1.86
N GLU A 632 37.00 -2.99 -1.51
CA GLU A 632 38.37 -2.71 -1.97
C GLU A 632 38.50 -2.91 -3.49
N GLU A 633 37.99 -4.01 -4.04
CA GLU A 633 37.96 -4.26 -5.49
C GLU A 633 37.23 -3.16 -6.26
N LEU A 634 36.18 -2.60 -5.66
CA LEU A 634 35.39 -1.52 -6.26
C LEU A 634 36.03 -0.13 -6.11
N GLY A 635 37.13 -0.01 -5.35
CA GLY A 635 37.75 1.28 -5.04
C GLY A 635 36.85 2.19 -4.21
N LEU A 636 35.97 1.60 -3.41
CA LEU A 636 35.01 2.29 -2.53
C LEU A 636 35.43 2.24 -1.06
N TYR A 637 36.63 1.72 -0.77
CA TYR A 637 37.24 1.72 0.54
C TYR A 637 37.95 3.06 0.77
N GLY A 638 37.65 3.72 1.91
CA GLY A 638 38.32 4.94 2.37
C GLY A 638 39.70 4.67 2.96
#